data_AF-A0AA36EBB7-F1
#
_entry.id   AF-A0AA36EBB7-F1
#
_cell.length_a   1.000
_cell.length_b   1.000
_cell.length_c   1.000
_cell.angle_alpha   90.00
_cell.angle_beta   90.00
_cell.angle_gamma   90.00
#
_symmetry.space_group_name_H-M   'P 1'
#
loop_
_entity.id
_entity.type
_entity.pdbx_description
1 polymer ?
#
loop_
_entity_poly.entity_id
_entity_poly.type
_entity_poly.pdbx_seq_one_letter_code
_entity_poly.pdbx_strand_id
1 'polypeptide(L)'
;MIKEDDGMERRYGKCQWCERLLKADVERNGTSSLLKHVDRCQKNPNKLQDPTQTKLNLKKESNGDTSVKTWKHDDARIKKALLNLFVVGELPFKFVENEAFVEYTNALNAKVVLPSRHTISRNVSKFYIEERTKMLQFLSNPKTAIHLTTDTWTSSCQRTTYMVVTAHFIDENWMMHKRIINFREIDSHKGEDMGRELLDCIREWIMKNVMTITLDNAATNDKAMDFLVKKLPNLYEGGKHFQVRCMAHILNLIVKDGLKYQNYHVECIQKAVRYIRLSPQRINKFKKAMKDCGLQTKKFLCGDTPTRWNSTFELLKSAYELREAFTEFGIRDKSYERDLGRVPENYDFEVVTEMVKFFEKFKTKTELVSATSKPLVNLFIREVLDVDIHLRKWSTKPMFLDMVKDMRTKYEKYWGAYNKMNDFMYFAVLLDPTTKSPFLLHAFKKMIGYMEPSLTPASIDIKARQMVREVENRMENLFMTYLERFDSGGSSQQEASQIAIDVDDDNDFFGDFLCTGGSNSDPTDNELRTYLKENIVNYKKDFSILGWWRVNAIRFPTIARMAKGFEKRLELQFSSHDPDIGIGLRELEFKFLEQVLHQVQCTVVSALGNLHFDSYVLSESSLFVYPTKIIIKTCGTTQLLKSVQPFIHHARTLNLHITALRYTRGSFIFPQAQPHPHTSFQEEVAYLEDSIPASLCYRKASVIPSKLKSHSWHVFSAGAVEYSDNAPLDLYTVEVCMTDLDQTLARKFFRHPNDGKNGDSAGREMTEITGINRINQNAHICDFAFDPCGYSMNGIDGDRYSTIHVTPEDGFSYASFECVASIYNDDMADMVKKAVRVFGPGTVSVATTSASQDMCARIKGAVEHLGLKCRSFSMDEFPAAGTVVLQTFTSRRNRI
;
A
#
# COMPACT_ATOMS: atom_id res chain seq x y z
N MET A 1 27.89 59.41 38.87
CA MET A 1 28.57 60.63 38.35
C MET A 1 30.01 60.52 38.80
N ILE A 2 30.96 60.68 37.89
CA ILE A 2 32.40 60.60 38.18
C ILE A 2 33.03 61.88 37.64
N LYS A 3 33.88 62.53 38.44
CA LYS A 3 34.62 63.74 38.06
C LYS A 3 35.90 63.31 37.35
N GLU A 4 36.04 63.67 36.09
CA GLU A 4 37.24 63.37 35.30
C GLU A 4 38.33 64.42 35.56
N ASP A 5 39.57 64.15 35.12
CA ASP A 5 40.76 64.98 35.38
C ASP A 5 40.67 66.39 34.78
N ASP A 6 39.71 66.62 33.87
CA ASP A 6 39.35 67.94 33.33
C ASP A 6 38.41 68.75 34.26
N GLY A 7 38.11 68.21 35.45
CA GLY A 7 37.26 68.83 36.45
C GLY A 7 35.75 68.72 36.16
N MET A 8 35.33 68.10 35.05
CA MET A 8 33.92 67.94 34.71
C MET A 8 33.33 66.63 35.25
N GLU A 9 32.12 66.71 35.82
CA GLU A 9 31.37 65.54 36.26
C GLU A 9 30.57 64.93 35.10
N ARG A 10 30.81 63.65 34.82
CA ARG A 10 30.15 62.91 33.74
C ARG A 10 29.38 61.71 34.27
N ARG A 11 28.30 61.35 33.57
CA ARG A 11 27.49 60.16 33.86
C ARG A 11 28.08 58.92 33.21
N TYR A 12 28.12 57.84 33.99
CA TYR A 12 28.63 56.54 33.60
C TYR A 12 27.62 55.46 33.97
N GLY A 13 27.41 54.52 33.06
CA GLY A 13 26.73 53.25 33.34
C GLY A 13 27.75 52.20 33.78
N LYS A 14 27.53 51.56 34.92
CA LYS A 14 28.34 50.43 35.38
C LYS A 14 27.71 49.12 34.91
N CYS A 15 28.45 48.29 34.18
CA CYS A 15 27.99 46.95 33.83
C CYS A 15 27.86 46.09 35.09
N GLN A 16 26.70 45.48 35.33
CA GLN A 16 26.47 44.68 36.53
C GLN A 16 27.25 43.35 36.57
N TRP A 17 27.80 42.89 35.43
CA TRP A 17 28.50 41.62 35.35
C TRP A 17 30.03 41.74 35.32
N CYS A 18 30.55 42.72 34.58
CA CYS A 18 32.01 42.94 34.51
C CYS A 18 32.48 44.20 35.22
N GLU A 19 31.56 44.95 35.83
CA GLU A 19 31.81 46.17 36.59
C GLU A 19 32.45 47.32 35.80
N ARG A 20 32.63 47.15 34.49
CA ARG A 20 33.20 48.19 33.62
C ARG A 20 32.28 49.41 33.57
N LEU A 21 32.88 50.57 33.78
CA LEU A 21 32.22 51.87 33.66
C LEU A 21 32.26 52.33 32.21
N LEU A 22 31.10 52.71 31.68
CA LEU A 22 30.90 53.13 30.30
C LEU A 22 30.26 54.51 30.29
N LYS A 23 30.79 55.43 29.47
CA LYS A 23 30.24 56.78 29.34
C LYS A 23 28.79 56.68 28.87
N ALA A 24 27.88 57.28 29.65
CA ALA A 24 26.43 57.21 29.45
C ALA A 24 25.85 58.59 29.75
N ASP A 25 26.07 59.51 28.83
CA ASP A 25 25.73 60.92 28.94
C ASP A 25 24.60 61.26 27.97
N VAL A 26 23.58 61.96 28.45
CA VAL A 26 22.34 62.21 27.70
C VAL A 26 22.54 63.10 26.46
N GLU A 27 23.58 63.93 26.42
CA GLU A 27 23.83 64.86 25.31
C GLU A 27 24.93 64.37 24.37
N ARG A 28 25.97 63.71 24.91
CA ARG A 28 27.16 63.34 24.11
C ARG A 28 27.35 61.85 23.87
N ASN A 29 26.76 60.97 24.69
CA ASN A 29 27.01 59.52 24.63
C ASN A 29 25.70 58.73 24.75
N GLY A 30 25.07 58.43 23.60
CA GLY A 30 23.84 57.62 23.54
C GLY A 30 24.01 56.17 24.03
N THR A 31 22.91 55.43 24.13
CA THR A 31 22.86 54.07 24.71
C THR A 31 23.54 52.98 23.86
N SER A 32 23.98 53.30 22.64
CA SER A 32 24.62 52.38 21.71
C SER A 32 25.92 51.76 22.25
N SER A 33 26.70 52.49 23.05
CA SER A 33 27.94 51.98 23.66
C SER A 33 27.65 50.94 24.74
N LEU A 34 26.56 51.14 25.50
CA LEU A 34 26.08 50.20 26.52
C LEU A 34 25.55 48.92 25.87
N LEU A 35 24.74 49.03 24.82
CA LEU A 35 24.22 47.87 24.06
C LEU A 35 25.34 47.06 23.44
N LYS A 36 26.28 47.71 22.73
CA LYS A 36 27.47 47.04 22.15
C LYS A 36 28.33 46.36 23.23
N HIS A 37 28.35 46.91 24.43
CA HIS A 37 29.05 46.29 25.55
C HIS A 37 28.33 45.05 26.08
N VAL A 38 26.99 45.06 26.21
CA VAL A 38 26.21 43.91 26.69
C VAL A 38 26.46 42.67 25.83
N ASP A 39 26.49 42.83 24.50
CA ASP A 39 26.75 41.71 23.56
C ASP A 39 28.18 41.17 23.65
N ARG A 40 29.14 42.04 23.98
CA ARG A 40 30.58 41.68 23.99
C ARG A 40 31.10 41.30 25.37
N CYS A 41 30.40 41.70 26.44
CA CYS A 41 30.79 41.51 27.83
C CYS A 41 31.05 40.02 28.13
N GLN A 42 32.32 39.65 28.32
CA GLN A 42 32.69 38.24 28.54
C GLN A 42 32.13 37.64 29.83
N LYS A 43 31.77 38.49 30.80
CA LYS A 43 31.16 38.06 32.07
C LYS A 43 29.62 38.07 32.03
N ASN A 44 28.99 38.44 30.91
CA ASN A 44 27.53 38.41 30.76
C ASN A 44 27.04 36.95 30.64
N PRO A 45 26.24 36.42 31.59
CA PRO A 45 25.76 35.03 31.56
C PRO A 45 24.77 34.75 30.41
N ASN A 46 24.18 35.80 29.82
CA ASN A 46 23.33 35.72 28.64
C ASN A 46 24.09 35.91 27.32
N LYS A 47 25.41 36.08 27.36
CA LYS A 47 26.24 36.08 26.16
C LYS A 47 26.16 34.70 25.54
N LEU A 48 25.44 34.59 24.42
CA LEU A 48 25.50 33.43 23.54
C LEU A 48 26.96 33.25 23.14
N GLN A 49 27.66 32.28 23.76
CA GLN A 49 29.06 32.02 23.44
C GLN A 49 29.23 31.58 21.98
N ASP A 50 28.16 31.06 21.37
CA ASP A 50 28.05 30.85 19.93
C ASP A 50 26.57 30.58 19.56
N PRO A 51 25.97 31.22 18.53
CA PRO A 51 24.64 30.86 18.00
C PRO A 51 24.56 29.41 17.46
N THR A 52 25.71 28.75 17.27
CA THR A 52 25.81 27.38 16.74
C THR A 52 26.02 26.31 17.81
N GLN A 53 26.27 26.67 19.07
CA GLN A 53 26.55 25.69 20.13
C GLN A 53 25.26 24.99 20.58
N THR A 54 25.15 23.70 20.26
CA THR A 54 24.04 22.83 20.68
C THR A 54 24.27 22.33 22.11
N LYS A 55 23.20 22.26 22.93
CA LYS A 55 23.29 21.66 24.27
C LYS A 55 23.24 20.14 24.13
N LEU A 56 24.19 19.43 24.73
CA LEU A 56 24.18 17.97 24.76
C LEU A 56 23.01 17.49 25.63
N ASN A 57 22.22 16.54 25.11
CA ASN A 57 21.14 15.91 25.84
C ASN A 57 21.33 14.39 25.81
N LEU A 58 21.20 13.77 26.97
CA LEU A 58 21.33 12.32 27.16
C LEU A 58 19.95 11.69 27.01
N LYS A 59 19.73 10.95 25.93
CA LYS A 59 18.46 10.25 25.70
C LYS A 59 18.63 8.79 26.10
N LYS A 60 17.83 8.33 27.06
CA LYS A 60 17.67 6.89 27.33
C LYS A 60 16.88 6.24 26.20
N GLU A 61 17.46 5.22 25.59
CA GLU A 61 16.78 4.37 24.62
C GLU A 61 15.97 3.28 25.34
N SER A 62 14.97 2.72 24.66
CA SER A 62 14.03 1.72 25.19
C SER A 62 14.70 0.43 25.69
N ASN A 63 15.95 0.22 25.29
CA ASN A 63 16.88 -0.87 25.57
C ASN A 63 17.81 -0.57 26.77
N GLY A 64 17.65 0.59 27.43
CA GLY A 64 18.40 0.95 28.64
C GLY A 64 19.70 1.72 28.40
N ASP A 65 20.15 1.80 27.14
CA ASP A 65 21.38 2.49 26.76
C ASP A 65 21.17 4.02 26.64
N THR A 66 22.23 4.81 26.82
CA THR A 66 22.13 6.29 26.87
C THR A 66 22.87 6.92 25.70
N SER A 67 22.15 7.40 24.69
CA SER A 67 22.74 8.07 23.53
C SER A 67 22.84 9.58 23.72
N VAL A 68 24.00 10.16 23.37
CA VAL A 68 24.25 11.60 23.43
C VAL A 68 23.76 12.23 22.11
N LYS A 69 22.76 13.12 22.17
CA LYS A 69 22.33 13.90 21.01
C LYS A 69 22.44 15.39 21.27
N THR A 70 22.79 16.14 20.23
CA THR A 70 22.78 17.60 20.24
C THR A 70 21.33 18.11 20.20
N TRP A 71 20.90 18.86 21.22
CA TRP A 71 19.61 19.53 21.27
C TRP A 71 19.75 20.96 20.75
N LYS A 72 18.91 21.30 19.77
CA LYS A 72 18.69 22.66 19.26
C LYS A 72 17.21 23.01 19.43
N HIS A 73 16.93 24.21 19.88
CA HIS A 73 15.58 24.77 19.84
C HIS A 73 15.18 25.02 18.39
N ASP A 74 14.11 24.35 17.93
CA ASP A 74 13.61 24.40 16.56
C ASP A 74 12.10 24.63 16.58
N ASP A 75 11.71 25.89 16.39
CA ASP A 75 10.31 26.31 16.41
C ASP A 75 9.47 25.67 15.30
N ALA A 76 10.07 25.38 14.15
CA ALA A 76 9.36 24.74 13.04
C ALA A 76 9.00 23.29 13.39
N ARG A 77 9.95 22.56 13.99
CA ARG A 77 9.71 21.20 14.49
C ARG A 77 8.68 21.18 15.62
N ILE A 78 8.76 22.12 16.57
CA ILE A 78 7.79 22.23 17.68
C ILE A 78 6.39 22.54 17.12
N LYS A 79 6.28 23.48 16.18
CA LYS A 79 5.00 23.81 15.52
C LYS A 79 4.41 22.62 14.78
N LYS A 80 5.22 21.85 14.04
CA LYS A 80 4.78 20.63 13.34
C LYS A 80 4.35 19.53 14.32
N ALA A 81 5.10 19.33 15.40
CA ALA A 81 4.75 18.35 16.44
C ALA A 81 3.45 18.72 17.16
N LEU A 82 3.28 20.01 17.48
CA LEU A 82 2.03 20.54 18.05
C LEU A 82 0.87 20.33 17.08
N LEU A 83 1.04 20.65 15.79
CA LEU A 83 0.00 20.41 14.78
C LEU A 83 -0.40 18.93 14.70
N ASN A 84 0.58 18.03 14.68
CA ASN A 84 0.35 16.58 14.69
C ASN A 84 -0.39 16.12 15.94
N LEU A 85 -0.11 16.70 17.12
CA LEU A 85 -0.84 16.39 18.34
C LEU A 85 -2.33 16.70 18.20
N PHE A 86 -2.69 17.84 17.60
CA PHE A 86 -4.09 18.20 17.38
C PHE A 86 -4.77 17.32 16.33
N VAL A 87 -4.07 17.02 15.23
CA VAL A 87 -4.64 16.23 14.12
C VAL A 87 -4.77 14.75 14.50
N VAL A 88 -3.71 14.13 15.02
CA VAL A 88 -3.69 12.70 15.37
C VAL A 88 -4.40 12.45 16.70
N GLY A 89 -4.28 13.37 17.65
CA GLY A 89 -4.94 13.29 18.95
C GLY A 89 -6.40 13.77 18.94
N GLU A 90 -6.91 14.22 17.80
CA GLU A 90 -8.30 14.71 17.63
C GLU A 90 -8.72 15.73 18.70
N LEU A 91 -7.80 16.62 19.09
CA LEU A 91 -8.00 17.52 20.22
C LEU A 91 -8.84 18.76 19.83
N PRO A 92 -9.75 19.22 20.71
CA PRO A 92 -10.44 20.50 20.50
C PRO A 92 -9.42 21.64 20.41
N PHE A 93 -9.54 22.56 19.44
CA PHE A 93 -8.56 23.66 19.27
C PHE A 93 -8.34 24.52 20.53
N LYS A 94 -9.36 24.63 21.39
CA LYS A 94 -9.26 25.34 22.68
C LYS A 94 -8.26 24.68 23.65
N PHE A 95 -7.90 23.41 23.46
CA PHE A 95 -6.95 22.69 24.29
C PHE A 95 -5.58 23.39 24.36
N VAL A 96 -5.16 24.10 23.31
CA VAL A 96 -3.87 24.81 23.28
C VAL A 96 -3.81 25.94 24.33
N GLU A 97 -4.97 26.41 24.78
CA GLU A 97 -5.14 27.48 25.78
C GLU A 97 -5.47 26.92 27.17
N ASN A 98 -5.45 25.60 27.36
CA ASN A 98 -5.68 24.99 28.68
C ASN A 98 -4.53 25.33 29.64
N GLU A 99 -4.85 25.86 30.82
CA GLU A 99 -3.86 26.32 31.81
C GLU A 99 -2.83 25.25 32.17
N ALA A 100 -3.27 24.01 32.40
CA ALA A 100 -2.37 22.90 32.72
C ALA A 100 -1.46 22.53 31.54
N PHE A 101 -1.96 22.63 30.30
CA PHE A 101 -1.14 22.38 29.10
C PHE A 101 -0.13 23.50 28.85
N VAL A 102 -0.52 24.75 29.14
CA VAL A 102 0.37 25.92 29.08
C VAL A 102 1.46 25.81 30.14
N GLU A 103 1.10 25.51 31.39
CA GLU A 103 2.05 25.30 32.49
C GLU A 103 3.02 24.16 32.18
N TYR A 104 2.50 23.02 31.68
CA TYR A 104 3.31 21.89 31.23
C TYR A 104 4.30 22.30 30.14
N THR A 105 3.86 23.04 29.13
CA THR A 105 4.73 23.48 28.03
C THR A 105 5.79 24.47 28.51
N ASN A 106 5.43 25.40 29.41
CA ASN A 106 6.37 26.36 29.99
C ASN A 106 7.42 25.66 30.87
N ALA A 107 7.02 24.64 31.64
CA ALA A 107 7.91 23.84 32.45
C ALA A 107 8.91 23.04 31.58
N LEU A 108 8.48 22.57 30.40
CA LEU A 108 9.36 21.92 29.44
C LEU A 108 10.32 22.91 28.77
N ASN A 109 9.81 24.07 28.34
CA ASN A 109 10.61 25.13 27.73
C ASN A 109 9.85 26.46 27.71
N ALA A 110 10.20 27.36 28.62
CA ALA A 110 9.60 28.70 28.74
C ALA A 110 9.80 29.61 27.52
N LYS A 111 10.64 29.23 26.54
CA LYS A 111 10.80 29.98 25.27
C LYS A 111 9.72 29.65 24.24
N VAL A 112 8.99 28.55 24.42
CA VAL A 112 7.95 28.14 23.47
C VAL A 112 6.73 29.03 23.64
N VAL A 113 6.43 29.82 22.61
CA VAL A 113 5.20 30.60 22.56
C VAL A 113 4.10 29.74 21.92
N LEU A 114 3.13 29.33 22.72
CA LEU A 114 1.99 28.57 22.22
C LEU A 114 1.08 29.45 21.34
N PRO A 115 0.64 28.95 20.18
CA PRO A 115 -0.31 29.66 19.33
C PRO A 115 -1.71 29.66 19.94
N SER A 116 -2.53 30.66 19.60
CA SER A 116 -3.95 30.65 19.95
C SER A 116 -4.73 29.56 19.22
N ARG A 117 -5.91 29.21 19.74
CA ARG A 117 -6.84 28.25 19.10
C ARG A 117 -7.15 28.59 17.64
N HIS A 118 -7.24 29.89 17.32
CA HIS A 118 -7.50 30.38 15.96
C HIS A 118 -6.31 30.15 15.04
N THR A 119 -5.09 30.29 15.56
CA THR A 119 -3.86 30.01 14.81
C THR A 119 -3.67 28.52 14.59
N ILE A 120 -3.98 27.66 15.57
CA ILE A 120 -4.02 26.21 15.36
C ILE A 120 -5.04 25.85 14.29
N SER A 121 -6.26 26.37 14.38
CA SER A 121 -7.31 26.12 13.37
C SER A 121 -6.84 26.50 11.96
N ARG A 122 -6.26 27.70 11.77
CA ARG A 122 -5.69 28.12 10.48
C ARG A 122 -4.57 27.19 9.99
N ASN A 123 -3.68 26.76 10.88
CA ASN A 123 -2.59 25.85 10.52
C ASN A 123 -3.12 24.47 10.11
N VAL A 124 -4.15 23.95 10.79
CA VAL A 124 -4.81 22.68 10.42
C VAL A 124 -5.50 22.81 9.06
N SER A 125 -6.20 23.92 8.79
CA SER A 125 -6.79 24.17 7.48
C SER A 125 -5.74 24.24 6.37
N LYS A 126 -4.61 24.91 6.62
CA LYS A 126 -3.50 24.96 5.65
C LYS A 126 -2.92 23.58 5.37
N PHE A 127 -2.66 22.81 6.44
CA PHE A 127 -2.19 21.43 6.33
C PHE A 127 -3.17 20.53 5.56
N TYR A 128 -4.47 20.69 5.79
CA TYR A 128 -5.50 19.99 5.02
C TYR A 128 -5.43 20.35 3.53
N ILE A 129 -5.28 21.62 3.17
CA ILE A 129 -5.19 22.05 1.75
C ILE A 129 -3.94 21.45 1.09
N GLU A 130 -2.80 21.44 1.79
CA GLU A 130 -1.56 20.82 1.32
C GLU A 130 -1.74 19.31 1.06
N GLU A 131 -2.31 18.57 2.01
CA GLU A 131 -2.57 17.13 1.86
C GLU A 131 -3.67 16.82 0.82
N ARG A 132 -4.71 17.65 0.74
CA ARG A 132 -5.76 17.57 -0.29
C ARG A 132 -5.16 17.67 -1.69
N THR A 133 -4.17 18.54 -1.88
CA THR A 133 -3.54 18.78 -3.18
C THR A 133 -2.76 17.55 -3.64
N LYS A 134 -2.00 16.91 -2.74
CA LYS A 134 -1.31 15.63 -3.01
C LYS A 134 -2.30 14.52 -3.35
N MET A 135 -3.38 14.41 -2.59
CA MET A 135 -4.43 13.41 -2.83
C MET A 135 -5.16 13.64 -4.16
N LEU A 136 -5.39 14.90 -4.54
CA LEU A 136 -6.00 15.25 -5.82
C LEU A 136 -5.11 14.83 -6.99
N GLN A 137 -3.80 15.09 -6.92
CA GLN A 137 -2.85 14.61 -7.93
C GLN A 137 -2.95 13.09 -8.12
N PHE A 138 -2.95 12.34 -7.01
CA PHE A 138 -3.08 10.89 -7.02
C PHE A 138 -4.41 10.40 -7.65
N LEU A 139 -5.54 10.95 -7.20
CA LEU A 139 -6.88 10.54 -7.67
C LEU A 139 -7.19 11.02 -9.10
N SER A 140 -6.49 12.05 -9.58
CA SER A 140 -6.64 12.56 -10.96
C SER A 140 -6.01 11.67 -12.02
N ASN A 141 -5.16 10.74 -11.61
CA ASN A 141 -4.46 9.85 -12.52
C ASN A 141 -5.44 8.98 -13.36
N PRO A 142 -5.37 9.03 -14.70
CA PRO A 142 -6.19 8.19 -15.58
C PRO A 142 -5.85 6.71 -15.55
N LYS A 143 -4.88 6.26 -14.74
CA LYS A 143 -4.58 4.85 -14.50
C LYS A 143 -5.00 4.34 -13.12
N THR A 144 -5.49 5.20 -12.24
CA THR A 144 -5.96 4.79 -10.90
C THR A 144 -7.41 4.35 -10.99
N ALA A 145 -7.70 3.09 -10.66
CA ALA A 145 -9.05 2.61 -10.45
C ALA A 145 -9.56 3.08 -9.08
N ILE A 146 -10.69 3.79 -9.06
CA ILE A 146 -11.24 4.40 -7.86
C ILE A 146 -12.63 3.84 -7.58
N HIS A 147 -12.87 3.42 -6.34
CA HIS A 147 -14.17 2.97 -5.87
C HIS A 147 -14.67 3.93 -4.79
N LEU A 148 -15.92 4.32 -4.85
CA LEU A 148 -16.49 5.23 -3.86
C LEU A 148 -17.43 4.48 -2.93
N THR A 149 -17.48 4.89 -1.67
CA THR A 149 -18.62 4.60 -0.79
C THR A 149 -19.22 5.93 -0.35
N THR A 150 -20.54 6.01 -0.32
CA THR A 150 -21.21 7.18 0.26
C THR A 150 -22.23 6.75 1.30
N ASP A 151 -22.35 7.57 2.32
CA ASP A 151 -23.36 7.45 3.38
C ASP A 151 -24.04 8.80 3.56
N THR A 152 -25.36 8.79 3.69
CA THR A 152 -26.19 9.99 3.80
C THR A 152 -27.13 9.83 4.98
N TRP A 153 -27.08 10.76 5.92
CA TRP A 153 -27.92 10.72 7.12
C TRP A 153 -28.38 12.11 7.53
N THR A 154 -29.51 12.15 8.24
CA THR A 154 -30.00 13.37 8.89
C THR A 154 -29.60 13.35 10.36
N SER A 155 -28.90 14.40 10.80
CA SER A 155 -28.54 14.61 12.19
C SER A 155 -29.80 14.89 13.01
N SER A 156 -30.08 14.06 14.02
CA SER A 156 -31.29 14.24 14.86
C SER A 156 -31.22 15.48 15.76
N CYS A 157 -30.01 15.94 16.11
CA CYS A 157 -29.82 17.11 16.96
C CYS A 157 -29.86 18.43 16.17
N GLN A 158 -29.27 18.47 14.97
CA GLN A 158 -29.18 19.67 14.14
C GLN A 158 -30.29 19.76 13.09
N ARG A 159 -30.97 18.64 12.78
CA ARG A 159 -31.92 18.48 11.67
C ARG A 159 -31.32 18.79 10.29
N THR A 160 -30.00 18.74 10.20
CA THR A 160 -29.21 18.92 8.98
C THR A 160 -28.88 17.58 8.35
N THR A 161 -28.88 17.52 7.02
CA THR A 161 -28.48 16.33 6.26
C THR A 161 -27.01 16.42 5.87
N TYR A 162 -26.29 15.33 6.09
CA TYR A 162 -24.89 15.21 5.68
C TYR A 162 -24.73 14.08 4.67
N MET A 163 -23.84 14.30 3.70
CA MET A 163 -23.30 13.26 2.83
C MET A 163 -21.79 13.16 3.04
N VAL A 164 -21.32 11.93 3.26
CA VAL A 164 -19.89 11.62 3.25
C VAL A 164 -19.56 10.82 1.99
N VAL A 165 -18.51 11.20 1.28
CA VAL A 165 -17.95 10.45 0.16
C VAL A 165 -16.55 10.00 0.53
N THR A 166 -16.34 8.70 0.46
CA THR A 166 -15.05 8.07 0.76
C THR A 166 -14.52 7.39 -0.49
N ALA A 167 -13.30 7.73 -0.88
CA ALA A 167 -12.57 7.04 -1.94
C ALA A 167 -11.81 5.84 -1.37
N HIS A 168 -11.89 4.74 -2.11
CA HIS A 168 -11.16 3.51 -1.91
C HIS A 168 -10.35 3.24 -3.16
N PHE A 169 -9.08 2.99 -2.96
CA PHE A 169 -8.14 2.64 -4.01
C PHE A 169 -7.06 1.78 -3.40
N ILE A 170 -6.32 1.09 -4.25
CA ILE A 170 -5.15 0.37 -3.80
C ILE A 170 -3.96 1.11 -4.36
N ASP A 171 -3.10 1.54 -3.43
CA ASP A 171 -1.79 2.02 -3.82
C ASP A 171 -0.95 0.80 -4.21
N GLU A 172 0.31 1.06 -4.35
CA GLU A 172 1.10 0.21 -5.19
C GLU A 172 2.04 -0.61 -4.36
N ASN A 173 2.20 -0.23 -3.07
CA ASN A 173 2.61 -1.05 -1.90
C ASN A 173 1.72 -2.19 -1.60
N TRP A 174 0.84 -2.45 -2.52
CA TRP A 174 -0.25 -3.29 -2.34
C TRP A 174 -1.13 -2.95 -1.13
N MET A 175 -1.15 -1.68 -0.70
CA MET A 175 -1.90 -1.22 0.46
C MET A 175 -3.25 -0.66 0.06
N MET A 176 -4.29 -1.11 0.75
CA MET A 176 -5.63 -0.60 0.56
C MET A 176 -5.78 0.74 1.29
N HIS A 177 -6.18 1.78 0.56
CA HIS A 177 -6.46 3.09 1.13
C HIS A 177 -7.95 3.35 1.19
N LYS A 178 -8.36 3.93 2.32
CA LYS A 178 -9.67 4.52 2.54
C LYS A 178 -9.46 5.99 2.91
N ARG A 179 -10.04 6.92 2.15
CA ARG A 179 -9.90 8.37 2.38
C ARG A 179 -11.26 9.05 2.27
N ILE A 180 -11.66 9.78 3.31
CA ILE A 180 -12.84 10.64 3.24
C ILE A 180 -12.43 11.85 2.39
N ILE A 181 -13.03 11.95 1.20
CA ILE A 181 -12.71 12.99 0.22
C ILE A 181 -13.77 14.09 0.20
N ASN A 182 -14.96 13.82 0.70
CA ASN A 182 -15.97 14.84 0.89
C ASN A 182 -16.80 14.55 2.15
N PHE A 183 -17.09 15.59 2.91
CA PHE A 183 -18.03 15.57 4.02
C PHE A 183 -18.75 16.92 4.03
N ARG A 184 -19.99 16.96 3.54
CA ARG A 184 -20.74 18.20 3.32
C ARG A 184 -22.17 18.08 3.78
N GLU A 185 -22.73 19.22 4.18
CA GLU A 185 -24.17 19.41 4.30
C GLU A 185 -24.81 19.41 2.91
N ILE A 186 -25.98 18.79 2.80
CA ILE A 186 -26.77 18.78 1.56
C ILE A 186 -28.21 19.21 1.86
N ASP A 187 -28.80 19.96 0.95
CA ASP A 187 -30.13 20.56 1.15
C ASP A 187 -31.29 19.58 0.84
N SER A 188 -31.00 18.45 0.19
CA SER A 188 -32.03 17.56 -0.38
C SER A 188 -31.62 16.09 -0.35
N HIS A 189 -32.60 15.23 -0.03
CA HIS A 189 -32.51 13.75 -0.14
C HIS A 189 -33.05 13.22 -1.47
N LYS A 190 -33.38 14.11 -2.43
CA LYS A 190 -33.84 13.65 -3.74
C LYS A 190 -32.66 13.01 -4.47
N GLY A 191 -32.91 11.87 -5.10
CA GLY A 191 -31.84 11.09 -5.74
C GLY A 191 -31.04 11.87 -6.79
N GLU A 192 -31.67 12.70 -7.61
CA GLU A 192 -30.94 13.52 -8.59
C GLU A 192 -30.02 14.57 -7.94
N ASP A 193 -30.45 15.18 -6.83
CA ASP A 193 -29.63 16.16 -6.10
C ASP A 193 -28.42 15.46 -5.48
N MET A 194 -28.62 14.29 -4.85
CA MET A 194 -27.53 13.44 -4.37
C MET A 194 -26.59 13.00 -5.50
N GLY A 195 -27.13 12.66 -6.68
CA GLY A 195 -26.36 12.33 -7.86
C GLY A 195 -25.51 13.50 -8.36
N ARG A 196 -26.03 14.73 -8.27
CA ARG A 196 -25.30 15.96 -8.61
C ARG A 196 -24.15 16.21 -7.64
N GLU A 197 -24.37 16.08 -6.34
CA GLU A 197 -23.31 16.21 -5.32
C GLU A 197 -22.18 15.18 -5.54
N LEU A 198 -22.53 13.95 -5.88
CA LEU A 198 -21.54 12.93 -6.24
C LEU A 198 -20.79 13.27 -7.53
N LEU A 199 -21.49 13.77 -8.55
CA LEU A 199 -20.87 14.18 -9.82
C LEU A 199 -19.90 15.35 -9.61
N ASP A 200 -20.28 16.32 -8.80
CA ASP A 200 -19.46 17.48 -8.50
C ASP A 200 -18.24 17.06 -7.67
N CYS A 201 -18.41 16.14 -6.71
CA CYS A 201 -17.28 15.50 -6.02
C CYS A 201 -16.32 14.82 -7.01
N ILE A 202 -16.82 14.01 -7.95
CA ILE A 202 -16.00 13.34 -8.97
C ILE A 202 -15.21 14.35 -9.82
N ARG A 203 -15.84 15.47 -10.18
CA ARG A 203 -15.23 16.54 -10.97
C ARG A 203 -14.21 17.36 -10.19
N GLU A 204 -14.52 17.74 -8.95
CA GLU A 204 -13.63 18.50 -8.07
C GLU A 204 -12.32 17.75 -7.78
N TRP A 205 -12.39 16.42 -7.69
CA TRP A 205 -11.23 15.54 -7.48
C TRP A 205 -10.62 15.02 -8.80
N ILE A 206 -11.16 15.45 -9.95
CA ILE A 206 -10.68 15.14 -11.31
C ILE A 206 -10.58 13.61 -11.56
N MET A 207 -11.45 12.83 -10.91
CA MET A 207 -11.39 11.37 -10.99
C MET A 207 -11.82 10.89 -12.38
N LYS A 208 -10.93 10.16 -13.07
CA LYS A 208 -11.17 9.68 -14.44
C LYS A 208 -11.76 8.28 -14.51
N ASN A 209 -11.40 7.39 -13.58
CA ASN A 209 -11.85 5.99 -13.59
C ASN A 209 -12.51 5.60 -12.27
N VAL A 210 -13.69 6.17 -12.04
CA VAL A 210 -14.57 5.64 -10.98
C VAL A 210 -15.18 4.34 -11.50
N MET A 211 -14.89 3.24 -10.82
CA MET A 211 -15.29 1.89 -11.24
C MET A 211 -16.63 1.50 -10.64
N THR A 212 -16.82 1.73 -9.34
CA THR A 212 -18.08 1.47 -8.64
C THR A 212 -18.34 2.49 -7.53
N ILE A 213 -19.62 2.64 -7.18
CA ILE A 213 -20.07 3.39 -6.01
C ILE A 213 -20.92 2.46 -5.15
N THR A 214 -20.52 2.28 -3.89
CA THR A 214 -21.26 1.52 -2.90
C THR A 214 -22.14 2.42 -2.07
N LEU A 215 -23.45 2.16 -2.05
CA LEU A 215 -24.43 2.89 -1.26
C LEU A 215 -25.31 1.94 -0.45
N ASP A 216 -26.05 2.48 0.51
CA ASP A 216 -27.10 1.74 1.17
C ASP A 216 -28.29 1.44 0.22
N ASN A 217 -29.29 0.72 0.72
CA ASN A 217 -30.37 0.20 -0.12
C ASN A 217 -31.59 1.14 -0.20
N ALA A 218 -31.41 2.43 0.09
CA ALA A 218 -32.47 3.41 -0.09
C ALA A 218 -32.82 3.59 -1.57
N ALA A 219 -34.12 3.65 -1.89
CA ALA A 219 -34.60 3.79 -3.27
C ALA A 219 -34.16 5.12 -3.93
N THR A 220 -33.86 6.15 -3.12
CA THR A 220 -33.33 7.44 -3.59
C THR A 220 -31.94 7.29 -4.23
N ASN A 221 -31.12 6.35 -3.74
CA ASN A 221 -29.80 6.07 -4.31
C ASN A 221 -29.87 5.54 -5.73
N ASP A 222 -30.96 4.83 -6.08
CA ASP A 222 -31.12 4.24 -7.42
C ASP A 222 -31.26 5.34 -8.46
N LYS A 223 -32.08 6.35 -8.15
CA LYS A 223 -32.22 7.55 -8.97
C LYS A 223 -30.91 8.36 -9.05
N ALA A 224 -30.12 8.40 -7.97
CA ALA A 224 -28.81 9.04 -7.97
C ALA A 224 -27.82 8.34 -8.92
N MET A 225 -27.81 7.01 -8.90
CA MET A 225 -26.97 6.22 -9.80
C MET A 225 -27.41 6.33 -11.26
N ASP A 226 -28.72 6.28 -11.52
CA ASP A 226 -29.26 6.50 -12.88
C ASP A 226 -28.85 7.86 -13.45
N PHE A 227 -28.83 8.90 -12.60
CA PHE A 227 -28.35 10.22 -12.97
C PHE A 227 -26.85 10.20 -13.33
N LEU A 228 -26.01 9.57 -12.49
CA LEU A 228 -24.56 9.49 -12.72
C LEU A 228 -24.21 8.68 -13.97
N VAL A 229 -24.85 7.54 -14.18
CA VAL A 229 -24.62 6.67 -15.33
C VAL A 229 -24.89 7.41 -16.65
N LYS A 230 -25.88 8.30 -16.69
CA LYS A 230 -26.17 9.16 -17.85
C LYS A 230 -25.14 10.27 -18.08
N LYS A 231 -24.32 10.61 -17.08
CA LYS A 231 -23.41 11.76 -17.09
C LYS A 231 -21.93 11.39 -17.15
N LEU A 232 -21.58 10.19 -16.72
CA LEU A 232 -20.21 9.70 -16.74
C LEU A 232 -19.95 8.88 -18.01
N PRO A 233 -18.89 9.18 -18.78
CA PRO A 233 -18.53 8.43 -19.96
C PRO A 233 -17.86 7.10 -19.58
N ASN A 234 -17.80 6.16 -20.54
CA ASN A 234 -17.01 4.94 -20.45
C ASN A 234 -17.25 4.20 -19.12
N LEU A 235 -18.47 3.72 -18.87
CA LEU A 235 -18.76 2.84 -17.73
C LEU A 235 -18.84 1.39 -18.21
N TYR A 236 -18.33 0.45 -17.41
CA TYR A 236 -18.40 -0.97 -17.74
C TYR A 236 -19.86 -1.41 -17.87
N GLU A 237 -20.19 -2.12 -18.96
CA GLU A 237 -21.56 -2.48 -19.37
C GLU A 237 -22.56 -1.32 -19.25
N GLY A 238 -22.16 -0.11 -19.68
CA GLY A 238 -23.03 1.06 -19.65
C GLY A 238 -23.48 1.46 -18.24
N GLY A 239 -22.73 1.07 -17.20
CA GLY A 239 -23.03 1.42 -15.81
C GLY A 239 -23.92 0.44 -15.06
N LYS A 240 -24.31 -0.69 -15.67
CA LYS A 240 -25.12 -1.74 -15.03
C LYS A 240 -24.59 -2.22 -13.68
N HIS A 241 -23.26 -2.28 -13.55
CA HIS A 241 -22.57 -2.72 -12.32
C HIS A 241 -21.95 -1.57 -11.52
N PHE A 242 -22.25 -0.32 -11.89
CA PHE A 242 -21.69 0.86 -11.23
C PHE A 242 -22.16 0.99 -9.78
N GLN A 243 -23.42 0.61 -9.50
CA GLN A 243 -23.96 0.55 -8.15
C GLN A 243 -23.62 -0.77 -7.46
N VAL A 244 -22.97 -0.70 -6.31
CA VAL A 244 -22.81 -1.82 -5.38
C VAL A 244 -23.70 -1.59 -4.16
N ARG A 245 -24.51 -2.57 -3.79
CA ARG A 245 -25.35 -2.49 -2.58
C ARG A 245 -24.54 -2.83 -1.34
N CYS A 246 -24.66 -2.03 -0.30
CA CYS A 246 -23.95 -2.26 0.96
C CYS A 246 -24.40 -3.57 1.63
N MET A 247 -23.50 -4.56 1.72
CA MET A 247 -23.76 -5.86 2.34
C MET A 247 -24.11 -5.74 3.83
N ALA A 248 -23.40 -4.89 4.59
CA ALA A 248 -23.70 -4.65 6.00
C ALA A 248 -25.13 -4.12 6.20
N HIS A 249 -25.60 -3.27 5.29
CA HIS A 249 -26.98 -2.78 5.31
C HIS A 249 -27.98 -3.89 4.98
N ILE A 250 -27.71 -4.75 3.99
CA ILE A 250 -28.58 -5.88 3.66
C ILE A 250 -28.68 -6.85 4.85
N LEU A 251 -27.56 -7.19 5.50
CA LEU A 251 -27.56 -8.02 6.72
C LEU A 251 -28.40 -7.38 7.82
N ASN A 252 -28.26 -6.07 8.03
CA ASN A 252 -29.08 -5.35 8.99
C ASN A 252 -30.58 -5.41 8.64
N LEU A 253 -30.97 -5.33 7.37
CA LEU A 253 -32.37 -5.49 6.95
C LEU A 253 -32.89 -6.91 7.21
N ILE A 254 -32.10 -7.93 6.89
CA ILE A 254 -32.42 -9.34 7.15
C ILE A 254 -32.64 -9.54 8.65
N VAL A 255 -31.70 -9.10 9.49
CA VAL A 255 -31.80 -9.25 10.94
C VAL A 255 -32.97 -8.46 11.53
N LYS A 256 -33.24 -7.25 11.03
CA LYS A 256 -34.41 -6.47 11.47
C LYS A 256 -35.75 -7.16 11.19
N ASP A 257 -35.87 -7.88 10.08
CA ASP A 257 -37.07 -8.70 9.85
C ASP A 257 -37.16 -9.84 10.87
N GLY A 258 -36.02 -10.45 11.23
CA GLY A 258 -35.96 -11.45 12.29
C GLY A 258 -36.36 -10.92 13.67
N LEU A 259 -35.84 -9.76 14.07
CA LEU A 259 -36.09 -9.16 15.38
C LEU A 259 -37.55 -8.74 15.63
N LYS A 260 -38.41 -8.72 14.59
CA LYS A 260 -39.85 -8.52 14.76
C LYS A 260 -40.51 -9.68 15.52
N TYR A 261 -39.90 -10.88 15.44
CA TYR A 261 -40.36 -12.07 16.11
C TYR A 261 -39.79 -12.11 17.52
N GLN A 262 -40.60 -12.57 18.48
CA GLN A 262 -40.24 -12.57 19.90
C GLN A 262 -39.89 -11.18 20.45
N ASN A 263 -40.31 -10.12 19.74
CA ASN A 263 -40.02 -8.73 20.09
C ASN A 263 -40.56 -8.36 21.48
N TYR A 264 -41.64 -9.01 21.93
CA TYR A 264 -42.17 -8.86 23.28
C TYR A 264 -41.11 -9.13 24.39
N HIS A 265 -40.35 -10.21 24.25
CA HIS A 265 -39.29 -10.59 25.19
C HIS A 265 -38.07 -9.66 25.07
N VAL A 266 -37.69 -9.32 23.83
CA VAL A 266 -36.58 -8.39 23.54
C VAL A 266 -36.86 -6.99 24.13
N GLU A 267 -38.06 -6.45 23.90
CA GLU A 267 -38.47 -5.14 24.44
C GLU A 267 -38.52 -5.13 25.97
N CYS A 268 -38.95 -6.23 26.60
CA CYS A 268 -38.95 -6.37 28.05
C CYS A 268 -37.52 -6.18 28.61
N ILE A 269 -36.55 -6.90 28.03
CA ILE A 269 -35.14 -6.78 28.43
C ILE A 269 -34.57 -5.40 28.10
N GLN A 270 -34.88 -4.81 26.94
CA GLN A 270 -34.42 -3.46 26.57
C GLN A 270 -34.94 -2.41 27.56
N LYS A 271 -36.22 -2.47 27.97
CA LYS A 271 -36.82 -1.57 28.96
C LYS A 271 -36.13 -1.72 30.31
N ALA A 272 -35.89 -2.95 30.75
CA ALA A 272 -35.15 -3.27 31.96
C ALA A 272 -33.73 -2.68 31.96
N VAL A 273 -32.97 -2.91 30.89
CA VAL A 273 -31.61 -2.38 30.73
C VAL A 273 -31.61 -0.85 30.74
N ARG A 274 -32.55 -0.23 30.01
CA ARG A 274 -32.70 1.24 29.97
C ARG A 274 -33.02 1.79 31.37
N TYR A 275 -33.90 1.13 32.12
CA TYR A 275 -34.25 1.51 33.49
C TYR A 275 -33.02 1.52 34.40
N ILE A 276 -32.24 0.45 34.39
CA ILE A 276 -31.04 0.28 35.24
C ILE A 276 -29.99 1.33 34.89
N ARG A 277 -29.79 1.59 33.59
CA ARG A 277 -28.79 2.55 33.10
C ARG A 277 -29.21 4.01 33.25
N LEU A 278 -30.46 4.29 33.61
CA LEU A 278 -31.00 5.66 33.63
C LEU A 278 -30.33 6.56 34.68
N SER A 279 -29.86 6.00 35.80
CA SER A 279 -29.21 6.78 36.85
C SER A 279 -28.03 6.05 37.51
N PRO A 280 -27.01 6.80 38.01
CA PRO A 280 -25.89 6.21 38.75
C PRO A 280 -26.32 5.37 39.96
N GLN A 281 -27.41 5.78 40.62
CA GLN A 281 -27.95 5.08 41.79
C GLN A 281 -28.46 3.68 41.41
N ARG A 282 -29.22 3.57 40.31
CA ARG A 282 -29.72 2.27 39.81
C ARG A 282 -28.58 1.37 39.33
N ILE A 283 -27.58 1.94 38.66
CA ILE A 283 -26.35 1.23 38.28
C ILE A 283 -25.64 0.65 39.51
N ASN A 284 -25.47 1.43 40.58
CA ASN A 284 -24.80 0.99 41.80
C ASN A 284 -25.60 -0.12 42.53
N LYS A 285 -26.92 0.01 42.59
CA LYS A 285 -27.80 -1.03 43.12
C LYS A 285 -27.69 -2.34 42.32
N PHE A 286 -27.68 -2.25 40.99
CA PHE A 286 -27.52 -3.42 40.12
C PHE A 286 -26.13 -4.06 40.26
N LYS A 287 -25.05 -3.27 40.36
CA LYS A 287 -23.70 -3.79 40.67
C LYS A 287 -23.64 -4.50 42.01
N LYS A 288 -24.43 -4.07 43.00
CA LYS A 288 -24.56 -4.79 44.28
C LYS A 288 -25.28 -6.13 44.09
N ALA A 289 -26.38 -6.16 43.34
CA ALA A 289 -27.07 -7.40 42.98
C ALA A 289 -26.12 -8.40 42.28
N MET A 290 -25.30 -7.94 41.33
CA MET A 290 -24.28 -8.78 40.68
C MET A 290 -23.29 -9.41 41.67
N LYS A 291 -22.80 -8.64 42.65
CA LYS A 291 -21.87 -9.14 43.67
C LYS A 291 -22.51 -10.22 44.54
N ASP A 292 -23.78 -10.03 44.88
CA ASP A 292 -24.47 -10.92 45.81
C ASP A 292 -24.93 -12.22 45.13
N CYS A 293 -25.09 -12.21 43.81
CA CYS A 293 -25.17 -13.43 42.99
C CYS A 293 -23.82 -14.12 42.78
N GLY A 294 -22.71 -13.60 43.33
CA GLY A 294 -21.38 -14.18 43.16
C GLY A 294 -20.78 -14.02 41.75
N LEU A 295 -21.29 -13.11 40.91
CA LEU A 295 -20.83 -12.93 39.54
C LEU A 295 -19.46 -12.21 39.52
N GLN A 296 -18.40 -12.92 39.12
CA GLN A 296 -17.02 -12.38 39.06
C GLN A 296 -16.69 -11.61 37.76
N THR A 297 -17.69 -11.19 36.98
CA THR A 297 -17.47 -10.55 35.68
C THR A 297 -17.23 -9.04 35.77
N LYS A 298 -16.30 -8.53 34.97
CA LYS A 298 -16.09 -7.08 34.75
C LYS A 298 -17.03 -6.50 33.67
N LYS A 299 -17.74 -7.36 32.91
CA LYS A 299 -18.68 -6.91 31.88
C LYS A 299 -19.92 -6.29 32.52
N PHE A 300 -20.49 -5.29 31.88
CA PHE A 300 -21.68 -4.59 32.35
C PHE A 300 -22.66 -4.33 31.21
N LEU A 301 -23.91 -4.01 31.55
CA LEU A 301 -24.98 -3.76 30.58
C LEU A 301 -24.60 -2.66 29.59
N CYS A 302 -24.71 -2.94 28.28
CA CYS A 302 -24.53 -1.95 27.22
C CYS A 302 -25.86 -1.28 26.82
N GLY A 303 -25.78 -0.11 26.19
CA GLY A 303 -26.95 0.64 25.74
C GLY A 303 -27.38 0.16 24.36
N ASP A 304 -28.66 0.31 24.06
CA ASP A 304 -29.21 0.00 22.73
C ASP A 304 -29.13 1.23 21.82
N THR A 305 -28.73 1.01 20.56
CA THR A 305 -28.68 2.02 19.51
C THR A 305 -29.51 1.50 18.32
N PRO A 306 -30.82 1.81 18.24
CA PRO A 306 -31.77 1.16 17.32
C PRO A 306 -31.39 1.26 15.83
N THR A 307 -30.52 2.20 15.47
CA THR A 307 -30.01 2.38 14.10
C THR A 307 -29.07 1.25 13.66
N ARG A 308 -28.41 0.54 14.59
CA ARG A 308 -27.49 -0.58 14.30
C ARG A 308 -27.77 -1.78 15.20
N TRP A 309 -28.25 -2.87 14.60
CA TRP A 309 -28.68 -4.08 15.31
C TRP A 309 -27.60 -4.76 16.19
N ASN A 310 -26.31 -4.54 15.89
CA ASN A 310 -25.19 -5.04 16.71
C ASN A 310 -25.31 -4.61 18.18
N SER A 311 -25.79 -3.40 18.44
CA SER A 311 -25.98 -2.90 19.81
C SER A 311 -27.07 -3.67 20.56
N THR A 312 -28.16 -4.00 19.86
CA THR A 312 -29.23 -4.87 20.37
C THR A 312 -28.69 -6.27 20.67
N PHE A 313 -27.89 -6.85 19.78
CA PHE A 313 -27.24 -8.15 20.04
C PHE A 313 -26.38 -8.13 21.31
N GLU A 314 -25.51 -7.12 21.46
CA GLU A 314 -24.63 -7.02 22.63
C GLU A 314 -25.42 -6.80 23.92
N LEU A 315 -26.52 -6.06 23.84
CA LEU A 315 -27.42 -5.83 24.96
C LEU A 315 -28.03 -7.16 25.40
N LEU A 316 -28.59 -7.93 24.47
CA LEU A 316 -29.21 -9.21 24.76
C LEU A 316 -28.20 -10.24 25.29
N LYS A 317 -27.00 -10.30 24.69
CA LYS A 317 -25.92 -11.19 25.15
C LYS A 317 -25.47 -10.83 26.57
N SER A 318 -25.26 -9.55 26.85
CA SER A 318 -24.88 -9.08 28.19
C SER A 318 -25.99 -9.28 29.21
N ALA A 319 -27.25 -9.06 28.83
CA ALA A 319 -28.40 -9.25 29.70
C ALA A 319 -28.57 -10.71 30.11
N TYR A 320 -28.42 -11.65 29.17
CA TYR A 320 -28.46 -13.08 29.45
C TYR A 320 -27.30 -13.55 30.36
N GLU A 321 -26.06 -13.07 30.12
CA GLU A 321 -24.90 -13.37 30.98
C GLU A 321 -25.12 -12.88 32.42
N LEU A 322 -25.96 -11.85 32.62
CA LEU A 322 -26.26 -11.23 33.92
C LEU A 322 -27.66 -11.55 34.46
N ARG A 323 -28.38 -12.53 33.89
CA ARG A 323 -29.79 -12.83 34.21
C ARG A 323 -30.08 -12.97 35.72
N GLU A 324 -29.18 -13.60 36.46
CA GLU A 324 -29.32 -13.80 37.91
C GLU A 324 -29.33 -12.46 38.67
N ALA A 325 -28.55 -11.48 38.22
CA ALA A 325 -28.52 -10.15 38.80
C ALA A 325 -29.79 -9.34 38.51
N PHE A 326 -30.51 -9.61 37.41
CA PHE A 326 -31.82 -8.99 37.15
C PHE A 326 -32.87 -9.49 38.15
N THR A 327 -32.89 -10.79 38.42
CA THR A 327 -33.78 -11.39 39.43
C THR A 327 -33.49 -10.81 40.81
N GLU A 328 -32.22 -10.80 41.23
CA GLU A 328 -31.82 -10.25 42.54
C GLU A 328 -32.09 -8.74 42.65
N PHE A 329 -31.92 -7.99 41.55
CA PHE A 329 -32.25 -6.56 41.51
C PHE A 329 -33.75 -6.31 41.73
N GLY A 330 -34.63 -7.13 41.13
CA GLY A 330 -36.08 -7.03 41.32
C GLY A 330 -36.54 -7.36 42.73
N ILE A 331 -35.91 -8.34 43.39
CA ILE A 331 -36.20 -8.67 44.81
C ILE A 331 -35.91 -7.47 45.72
N ARG A 332 -34.86 -6.71 45.41
CA ARG A 332 -34.36 -5.62 46.27
C ARG A 332 -34.98 -4.26 46.01
N ASP A 333 -35.34 -3.99 44.76
CA ASP A 333 -35.86 -2.69 44.37
C ASP A 333 -37.29 -2.83 43.86
N LYS A 334 -38.26 -2.76 44.78
CA LYS A 334 -39.69 -2.82 44.44
C LYS A 334 -40.13 -1.71 43.48
N SER A 335 -39.36 -0.63 43.33
CA SER A 335 -39.65 0.39 42.31
C SER A 335 -39.38 -0.11 40.89
N TYR A 336 -38.54 -1.12 40.72
CA TYR A 336 -38.21 -1.70 39.42
C TYR A 336 -39.42 -2.28 38.70
N GLU A 337 -40.19 -3.12 39.39
CA GLU A 337 -41.40 -3.73 38.83
C GLU A 337 -42.54 -2.71 38.70
N ARG A 338 -42.75 -1.88 39.73
CA ARG A 338 -43.78 -0.85 39.72
C ARG A 338 -43.61 0.13 38.55
N ASP A 339 -42.39 0.60 38.29
CA ASP A 339 -42.12 1.63 37.27
C ASP A 339 -42.12 1.04 35.84
N LEU A 340 -41.85 -0.27 35.68
CA LEU A 340 -41.84 -0.94 34.37
C LEU A 340 -43.16 -1.67 34.04
N GLY A 341 -43.99 -1.95 35.04
CA GLY A 341 -45.20 -2.77 34.93
C GLY A 341 -44.94 -4.27 34.81
N ARG A 342 -43.88 -4.65 34.08
CA ARG A 342 -43.38 -6.01 33.95
C ARG A 342 -41.85 -6.01 33.93
N VAL A 343 -41.24 -6.94 34.66
CA VAL A 343 -39.79 -7.16 34.66
C VAL A 343 -39.45 -8.43 33.89
N PRO A 344 -38.20 -8.59 33.39
CA PRO A 344 -37.77 -9.81 32.74
C PRO A 344 -37.82 -11.01 33.69
N GLU A 345 -38.46 -12.08 33.25
CA GLU A 345 -38.55 -13.38 33.92
C GLU A 345 -37.58 -14.37 33.28
N ASN A 346 -37.36 -15.52 33.95
CA ASN A 346 -36.47 -16.58 33.45
C ASN A 346 -36.82 -17.01 32.01
N TYR A 347 -38.11 -17.09 31.68
CA TYR A 347 -38.57 -17.45 30.34
C TYR A 347 -38.16 -16.40 29.28
N ASP A 348 -38.19 -15.09 29.60
CA ASP A 348 -37.71 -14.06 28.66
C ASP A 348 -36.22 -14.27 28.34
N PHE A 349 -35.42 -14.60 29.36
CA PHE A 349 -34.00 -14.88 29.19
C PHE A 349 -33.76 -16.17 28.39
N GLU A 350 -34.57 -17.21 28.57
CA GLU A 350 -34.49 -18.46 27.78
C GLU A 350 -34.75 -18.20 26.29
N VAL A 351 -35.84 -17.47 25.97
CA VAL A 351 -36.18 -17.08 24.59
C VAL A 351 -35.05 -16.25 23.98
N VAL A 352 -34.57 -15.23 24.70
CA VAL A 352 -33.49 -14.36 24.22
C VAL A 352 -32.16 -15.12 24.07
N THR A 353 -31.91 -16.14 24.89
CA THR A 353 -30.72 -17.00 24.74
C THR A 353 -30.73 -17.73 23.41
N GLU A 354 -31.86 -18.32 23.02
CA GLU A 354 -31.97 -18.97 21.71
C GLU A 354 -31.88 -17.97 20.55
N MET A 355 -32.43 -16.75 20.71
CA MET A 355 -32.26 -15.67 19.73
C MET A 355 -30.79 -15.24 19.60
N VAL A 356 -30.06 -15.08 20.69
CA VAL A 356 -28.63 -14.73 20.67
C VAL A 356 -27.82 -15.80 19.94
N LYS A 357 -28.07 -17.09 20.21
CA LYS A 357 -27.43 -18.21 19.48
C LYS A 357 -27.70 -18.15 17.99
N PHE A 358 -28.93 -17.80 17.60
CA PHE A 358 -29.30 -17.64 16.18
C PHE A 358 -28.62 -16.43 15.53
N PHE A 359 -28.63 -15.26 16.19
CA PHE A 359 -28.08 -14.02 15.65
C PHE A 359 -26.55 -13.92 15.71
N GLU A 360 -25.87 -14.75 16.51
CA GLU A 360 -24.42 -14.72 16.65
C GLU A 360 -23.69 -14.87 15.31
N LYS A 361 -24.19 -15.75 14.43
CA LYS A 361 -23.67 -15.90 13.07
C LYS A 361 -23.72 -14.58 12.30
N PHE A 362 -24.87 -13.91 12.29
CA PHE A 362 -25.06 -12.62 11.60
C PHE A 362 -24.15 -11.54 12.18
N LYS A 363 -23.87 -11.58 13.48
CA LYS A 363 -23.04 -10.59 14.17
C LYS A 363 -21.61 -10.72 13.68
N THR A 364 -21.08 -11.94 13.70
CA THR A 364 -19.76 -12.27 13.15
C THR A 364 -19.65 -11.86 11.68
N LYS A 365 -20.68 -12.11 10.86
CA LYS A 365 -20.69 -11.68 9.45
C LYS A 365 -20.71 -10.16 9.31
N THR A 366 -21.52 -9.46 10.10
CA THR A 366 -21.64 -8.00 10.06
C THR A 366 -20.33 -7.34 10.48
N GLU A 367 -19.66 -7.84 11.52
CA GLU A 367 -18.34 -7.38 11.95
C GLU A 367 -17.28 -7.60 10.86
N LEU A 368 -17.28 -8.78 10.22
CA LEU A 368 -16.37 -9.10 9.12
C LEU A 368 -16.54 -8.11 7.96
N VAL A 369 -17.77 -7.90 7.48
CA VAL A 369 -18.02 -7.03 6.31
C VAL A 369 -17.92 -5.54 6.64
N SER A 370 -17.90 -5.17 7.91
CA SER A 370 -17.69 -3.79 8.39
C SER A 370 -16.22 -3.49 8.66
N ALA A 371 -15.32 -4.47 8.58
CA ALA A 371 -13.89 -4.28 8.79
C ALA A 371 -13.27 -3.46 7.65
N THR A 372 -12.29 -2.61 7.97
CA THR A 372 -11.68 -1.66 7.01
C THR A 372 -10.22 -1.95 6.67
N SER A 373 -9.62 -3.02 7.23
CA SER A 373 -8.17 -3.25 7.18
C SER A 373 -7.72 -4.33 6.20
N LYS A 374 -8.64 -5.01 5.50
CA LYS A 374 -8.34 -6.10 4.55
C LYS A 374 -9.32 -6.08 3.36
N PRO A 375 -8.95 -6.62 2.19
CA PRO A 375 -9.91 -6.89 1.13
C PRO A 375 -10.96 -7.89 1.60
N LEU A 376 -12.23 -7.61 1.32
CA LEU A 376 -13.34 -8.45 1.75
C LEU A 376 -14.19 -8.95 0.59
N VAL A 377 -14.13 -8.30 -0.58
CA VAL A 377 -15.05 -8.56 -1.70
C VAL A 377 -14.92 -10.00 -2.22
N ASN A 378 -13.71 -10.56 -2.26
CA ASN A 378 -13.47 -11.97 -2.63
C ASN A 378 -14.13 -12.97 -1.68
N LEU A 379 -14.40 -12.57 -0.42
CA LEU A 379 -15.07 -13.43 0.55
C LEU A 379 -16.60 -13.38 0.44
N PHE A 380 -17.17 -12.36 -0.21
CA PHE A 380 -18.59 -12.05 -0.09
C PHE A 380 -19.52 -13.20 -0.50
N ILE A 381 -19.26 -13.87 -1.62
CA ILE A 381 -20.09 -15.01 -2.07
C ILE A 381 -20.11 -16.12 -1.02
N ARG A 382 -18.95 -16.44 -0.44
CA ARG A 382 -18.83 -17.43 0.63
C ARG A 382 -19.67 -17.04 1.86
N GLU A 383 -19.56 -15.78 2.29
CA GLU A 383 -20.27 -15.29 3.47
C GLU A 383 -21.80 -15.22 3.25
N VAL A 384 -22.24 -14.84 2.05
CA VAL A 384 -23.66 -14.82 1.66
C VAL A 384 -24.25 -16.23 1.69
N LEU A 385 -23.58 -17.21 1.09
CA LEU A 385 -24.06 -18.59 1.09
C LEU A 385 -24.07 -19.22 2.48
N ASP A 386 -23.09 -18.89 3.33
CA ASP A 386 -23.06 -19.35 4.73
C ASP A 386 -24.22 -18.77 5.56
N VAL A 387 -24.72 -17.57 5.22
CA VAL A 387 -25.96 -17.02 5.79
C VAL A 387 -27.18 -17.82 5.34
N ASP A 388 -27.28 -18.20 4.06
CA ASP A 388 -28.39 -19.03 3.57
C ASP A 388 -28.41 -20.41 4.25
N ILE A 389 -27.25 -21.06 4.35
CA ILE A 389 -27.10 -22.34 5.05
C ILE A 389 -27.56 -22.23 6.50
N HIS A 390 -27.17 -21.15 7.19
CA HIS A 390 -27.59 -20.90 8.57
C HIS A 390 -29.10 -20.69 8.67
N LEU A 391 -29.70 -19.85 7.82
CA LEU A 391 -31.14 -19.65 7.78
C LEU A 391 -31.87 -20.99 7.57
N ARG A 392 -31.48 -21.78 6.57
CA ARG A 392 -32.10 -23.09 6.31
C ARG A 392 -31.96 -24.05 7.49
N LYS A 393 -30.79 -24.12 8.12
CA LYS A 393 -30.58 -24.96 9.31
C LYS A 393 -31.59 -24.61 10.41
N TRP A 394 -31.81 -23.32 10.67
CA TRP A 394 -32.71 -22.88 11.74
C TRP A 394 -34.19 -22.93 11.35
N SER A 395 -34.54 -22.98 10.06
CA SER A 395 -35.92 -23.21 9.64
C SER A 395 -36.49 -24.57 10.08
N THR A 396 -35.63 -25.52 10.47
CA THR A 396 -36.06 -26.83 11.00
C THR A 396 -36.61 -26.74 12.43
N LYS A 397 -36.33 -25.64 13.15
CA LYS A 397 -36.84 -25.43 14.51
C LYS A 397 -38.19 -24.69 14.47
N PRO A 398 -39.27 -25.24 15.07
CA PRO A 398 -40.59 -24.61 15.02
C PRO A 398 -40.63 -23.15 15.47
N MET A 399 -39.91 -22.80 16.55
CA MET A 399 -39.82 -21.42 17.07
C MET A 399 -39.24 -20.41 16.06
N PHE A 400 -38.43 -20.86 15.11
CA PHE A 400 -37.70 -20.02 14.16
C PHE A 400 -38.31 -20.06 12.75
N LEU A 401 -39.32 -20.90 12.50
CA LEU A 401 -39.81 -21.19 11.15
C LEU A 401 -40.31 -19.93 10.42
N ASP A 402 -41.27 -19.23 11.01
CA ASP A 402 -41.85 -18.02 10.40
C ASP A 402 -40.84 -16.86 10.36
N MET A 403 -40.04 -16.73 11.42
CA MET A 403 -38.97 -15.73 11.47
C MET A 403 -37.97 -15.92 10.33
N VAL A 404 -37.48 -17.15 10.14
CA VAL A 404 -36.54 -17.48 9.08
C VAL A 404 -37.20 -17.31 7.70
N LYS A 405 -38.48 -17.63 7.55
CA LYS A 405 -39.21 -17.45 6.29
C LYS A 405 -39.18 -15.97 5.85
N ASP A 406 -39.50 -15.04 6.74
CA ASP A 406 -39.47 -13.60 6.46
C ASP A 406 -38.05 -13.08 6.21
N MET A 407 -37.09 -13.50 7.04
CA MET A 407 -35.67 -13.19 6.83
C MET A 407 -35.15 -13.69 5.48
N ARG A 408 -35.58 -14.89 5.06
CA ARG A 408 -35.23 -15.45 3.75
C ARG A 408 -35.88 -14.68 2.62
N THR A 409 -37.12 -14.21 2.73
CA THR A 409 -37.71 -13.31 1.72
C THR A 409 -36.82 -12.09 1.48
N LYS A 410 -36.24 -11.51 2.54
CA LYS A 410 -35.27 -10.41 2.40
C LYS A 410 -33.96 -10.86 1.77
N TYR A 411 -33.41 -11.99 2.20
CA TYR A 411 -32.21 -12.59 1.61
C TYR A 411 -32.37 -12.80 0.10
N GLU A 412 -33.43 -13.48 -0.33
CA GLU A 412 -33.67 -13.85 -1.73
C GLU A 412 -33.86 -12.62 -2.61
N LYS A 413 -34.46 -11.54 -2.08
CA LYS A 413 -34.59 -10.26 -2.78
C LYS A 413 -33.25 -9.71 -3.26
N TYR A 414 -32.19 -9.84 -2.47
CA TYR A 414 -30.88 -9.23 -2.77
C TYR A 414 -29.85 -10.24 -3.29
N TRP A 415 -29.90 -11.50 -2.84
CA TRP A 415 -28.87 -12.51 -3.08
C TRP A 415 -29.40 -13.84 -3.64
N GLY A 416 -30.71 -13.95 -3.86
CA GLY A 416 -31.33 -15.20 -4.33
C GLY A 416 -31.08 -15.50 -5.81
N ALA A 417 -31.04 -14.45 -6.63
CA ALA A 417 -30.89 -14.58 -8.08
C ALA A 417 -29.47 -14.17 -8.52
N TYR A 418 -28.70 -15.12 -9.06
CA TYR A 418 -27.30 -14.90 -9.42
C TYR A 418 -27.12 -13.74 -10.42
N ASN A 419 -28.06 -13.60 -11.36
CA ASN A 419 -28.06 -12.59 -12.41
C ASN A 419 -28.45 -11.18 -11.92
N LYS A 420 -28.99 -11.05 -10.70
CA LYS A 420 -29.29 -9.76 -10.06
C LYS A 420 -28.17 -9.28 -9.15
N MET A 421 -27.23 -10.15 -8.80
CA MET A 421 -26.07 -9.76 -8.01
C MET A 421 -25.08 -8.96 -8.87
N ASN A 422 -24.31 -8.10 -8.22
CA ASN A 422 -23.30 -7.32 -8.92
C ASN A 422 -22.13 -8.24 -9.33
N ASP A 423 -21.74 -8.21 -10.60
CA ASP A 423 -20.73 -9.12 -11.15
C ASP A 423 -19.35 -8.97 -10.49
N PHE A 424 -19.01 -7.80 -9.94
CA PHE A 424 -17.77 -7.63 -9.19
C PHE A 424 -17.67 -8.58 -7.97
N MET A 425 -18.80 -9.08 -7.44
CA MET A 425 -18.78 -10.11 -6.39
C MET A 425 -18.26 -11.46 -6.92
N TYR A 426 -18.54 -11.79 -8.18
CA TYR A 426 -18.04 -13.00 -8.82
C TYR A 426 -16.63 -12.80 -9.37
N PHE A 427 -16.35 -11.63 -9.96
CA PHE A 427 -15.02 -11.31 -10.47
C PHE A 427 -13.98 -11.33 -9.35
N ALA A 428 -14.31 -10.84 -8.16
CA ALA A 428 -13.40 -10.92 -7.02
C ALA A 428 -13.11 -12.36 -6.57
N VAL A 429 -14.05 -13.30 -6.76
CA VAL A 429 -13.83 -14.74 -6.50
C VAL A 429 -12.99 -15.38 -7.60
N LEU A 430 -13.22 -14.98 -8.86
CA LEU A 430 -12.39 -15.40 -9.99
C LEU A 430 -10.96 -14.92 -9.80
N LEU A 431 -10.78 -13.66 -9.41
CA LEU A 431 -9.49 -13.06 -9.05
C LEU A 431 -8.90 -13.61 -7.74
N ASP A 432 -9.57 -14.47 -6.99
CA ASP A 432 -8.95 -15.11 -5.83
C ASP A 432 -8.32 -16.45 -6.27
N PRO A 433 -6.98 -16.55 -6.24
CA PRO A 433 -6.27 -17.72 -6.74
C PRO A 433 -6.56 -18.98 -5.94
N THR A 434 -7.13 -18.87 -4.72
CA THR A 434 -7.49 -20.01 -3.89
C THR A 434 -8.88 -20.58 -4.20
N THR A 435 -9.70 -19.85 -4.96
CA THR A 435 -11.10 -20.22 -5.23
C THR A 435 -11.44 -20.35 -6.70
N LYS A 436 -11.15 -19.32 -7.51
CA LYS A 436 -11.43 -19.21 -8.95
C LYS A 436 -12.80 -19.80 -9.39
N SER A 437 -12.87 -20.33 -10.61
CA SER A 437 -14.03 -20.99 -11.19
C SER A 437 -14.52 -22.24 -10.42
N PRO A 438 -13.64 -23.10 -9.85
CA PRO A 438 -14.08 -24.26 -9.07
C PRO A 438 -14.98 -23.91 -7.88
N PHE A 439 -14.66 -22.83 -7.16
CA PHE A 439 -15.50 -22.36 -6.07
C PHE A 439 -16.85 -21.82 -6.56
N LEU A 440 -16.86 -21.03 -7.64
CA LEU A 440 -18.13 -20.55 -8.23
C LEU A 440 -19.00 -21.72 -8.71
N LEU A 441 -18.40 -22.75 -9.30
CA LEU A 441 -19.11 -23.96 -9.67
C LEU A 441 -19.75 -24.63 -8.45
N HIS A 442 -19.02 -24.76 -7.35
CA HIS A 442 -19.55 -25.30 -6.10
C HIS A 442 -20.70 -24.43 -5.54
N ALA A 443 -20.50 -23.11 -5.53
CA ALA A 443 -21.50 -22.14 -5.09
C ALA A 443 -22.80 -22.24 -5.90
N PHE A 444 -22.73 -22.24 -7.24
CA PHE A 444 -23.90 -22.34 -8.10
C PHE A 444 -24.61 -23.69 -7.98
N LYS A 445 -23.87 -24.80 -7.84
CA LYS A 445 -24.48 -26.11 -7.54
C LYS A 445 -25.33 -26.07 -6.27
N LYS A 446 -24.81 -25.43 -5.21
CA LYS A 446 -25.55 -25.27 -3.94
C LYS A 446 -26.80 -24.40 -4.15
N MET A 447 -26.65 -23.25 -4.80
CA MET A 447 -27.76 -22.34 -5.09
C MET A 447 -28.88 -23.03 -5.89
N ILE A 448 -28.53 -23.71 -7.00
CA ILE A 448 -29.50 -24.44 -7.82
C ILE A 448 -30.14 -25.57 -7.03
N GLY A 449 -29.36 -26.40 -6.34
CA GLY A 449 -29.91 -27.53 -5.57
C GLY A 449 -30.89 -27.09 -4.48
N TYR A 450 -30.78 -25.84 -4.00
CA TYR A 450 -31.71 -25.26 -3.05
C TYR A 450 -32.95 -24.62 -3.69
N MET A 451 -32.83 -24.08 -4.91
CA MET A 451 -33.95 -23.45 -5.63
C MET A 451 -34.78 -24.47 -6.41
N GLU A 452 -34.14 -25.50 -6.95
CA GLU A 452 -34.73 -26.53 -7.80
C GLU A 452 -34.38 -27.93 -7.27
N PRO A 453 -34.93 -28.33 -6.10
CA PRO A 453 -34.57 -29.60 -5.43
C PRO A 453 -35.00 -30.86 -6.20
N SER A 454 -35.88 -30.72 -7.19
CA SER A 454 -36.34 -31.81 -8.06
C SER A 454 -35.33 -32.17 -9.17
N LEU A 455 -34.31 -31.35 -9.41
CA LEU A 455 -33.31 -31.63 -10.44
C LEU A 455 -32.34 -32.74 -10.05
N THR A 456 -31.94 -33.53 -11.03
CA THR A 456 -30.88 -34.53 -10.84
C THR A 456 -29.51 -33.86 -10.62
N PRO A 457 -28.56 -34.50 -9.91
CA PRO A 457 -27.21 -33.97 -9.73
C PRO A 457 -26.50 -33.62 -11.04
N ALA A 458 -26.74 -34.39 -12.12
CA ALA A 458 -26.19 -34.11 -13.45
C ALA A 458 -26.79 -32.84 -14.06
N SER A 459 -28.11 -32.64 -13.96
CA SER A 459 -28.78 -31.42 -14.46
C SER A 459 -28.33 -30.17 -13.70
N ILE A 460 -28.16 -30.27 -12.38
CA ILE A 460 -27.63 -29.18 -11.53
C ILE A 460 -26.22 -28.80 -11.98
N ASP A 461 -25.38 -29.81 -12.20
CA ASP A 461 -24.00 -29.62 -12.61
C ASP A 461 -23.86 -28.95 -14.00
N ILE A 462 -24.68 -29.35 -14.97
CA ILE A 462 -24.73 -28.72 -16.30
C ILE A 462 -25.11 -27.25 -16.19
N LYS A 463 -26.22 -26.94 -15.48
CA LYS A 463 -26.67 -25.56 -15.26
C LYS A 463 -25.60 -24.71 -14.55
N ALA A 464 -24.97 -25.26 -13.52
CA ALA A 464 -23.94 -24.56 -12.76
C ALA A 464 -22.72 -24.21 -13.62
N ARG A 465 -22.26 -25.13 -14.48
CA ARG A 465 -21.16 -24.86 -15.42
C ARG A 465 -21.52 -23.77 -16.44
N GLN A 466 -22.76 -23.76 -16.92
CA GLN A 466 -23.24 -22.71 -17.81
C GLN A 466 -23.18 -21.34 -17.11
N MET A 467 -23.66 -21.24 -15.86
CA MET A 467 -23.59 -20.00 -15.09
C MET A 467 -22.15 -19.52 -14.85
N VAL A 468 -21.20 -20.43 -14.59
CA VAL A 468 -19.77 -20.08 -14.48
C VAL A 468 -19.26 -19.48 -15.78
N ARG A 469 -19.51 -20.14 -16.93
CA ARG A 469 -19.10 -19.63 -18.25
C ARG A 469 -19.70 -18.26 -18.55
N GLU A 470 -20.95 -18.03 -18.19
CA GLU A 470 -21.60 -16.72 -18.35
C GLU A 470 -20.89 -15.64 -17.53
N VAL A 471 -20.44 -15.94 -16.30
CA VAL A 471 -19.66 -15.01 -15.47
C VAL A 471 -18.28 -14.76 -16.06
N GLU A 472 -17.58 -15.82 -16.48
CA GLU A 472 -16.25 -15.71 -17.11
C GLU A 472 -16.31 -14.84 -18.38
N ASN A 473 -17.33 -15.03 -19.23
CA ASN A 473 -17.57 -14.20 -20.40
C ASN A 473 -17.84 -12.72 -20.05
N ARG A 474 -18.53 -12.44 -18.94
CA ARG A 474 -18.72 -11.05 -18.49
C ARG A 474 -17.40 -10.46 -17.95
N MET A 475 -16.58 -11.28 -17.27
CA MET A 475 -15.25 -10.86 -16.81
C MET A 475 -14.33 -10.57 -18.00
N GLU A 476 -14.46 -11.30 -19.10
CA GLU A 476 -13.78 -11.05 -20.37
C GLU A 476 -14.08 -9.65 -20.91
N ASN A 477 -15.36 -9.25 -20.91
CA ASN A 477 -15.74 -7.89 -21.31
C ASN A 477 -15.11 -6.83 -20.39
N LEU A 478 -14.98 -7.12 -19.10
CA LEU A 478 -14.31 -6.22 -18.14
C LEU A 478 -12.82 -6.15 -18.43
N PHE A 479 -12.18 -7.29 -18.70
CA PHE A 479 -10.78 -7.39 -19.09
C PHE A 479 -10.49 -6.56 -20.34
N MET A 480 -11.32 -6.69 -21.39
CA MET A 480 -11.22 -5.86 -22.59
C MET A 480 -11.41 -4.37 -22.29
N THR A 481 -12.34 -4.02 -21.40
CA THR A 481 -12.52 -2.63 -20.93
C THR A 481 -11.25 -2.11 -20.24
N TYR A 482 -10.53 -2.95 -19.49
CA TYR A 482 -9.27 -2.58 -18.85
C TYR A 482 -8.15 -2.36 -19.87
N LEU A 483 -8.05 -3.22 -20.89
CA LEU A 483 -7.14 -3.03 -22.02
C LEU A 483 -7.41 -1.70 -22.73
N GLU A 484 -8.67 -1.43 -23.05
CA GLU A 484 -9.06 -0.18 -23.73
C GLU A 484 -8.74 1.07 -22.90
N ARG A 485 -9.07 1.06 -21.60
CA ARG A 485 -8.92 2.24 -20.74
C ARG A 485 -7.48 2.51 -20.31
N PHE A 486 -6.70 1.46 -20.12
CA PHE A 486 -5.43 1.57 -19.41
C PHE A 486 -4.22 1.20 -20.28
N ASP A 487 -4.40 0.52 -21.42
CA ASP A 487 -3.31 0.15 -22.37
C ASP A 487 -3.34 0.91 -23.71
N SER A 488 -4.44 1.58 -24.07
CA SER A 488 -4.55 2.28 -25.36
C SER A 488 -3.83 3.63 -25.42
N GLY A 489 -2.70 3.68 -26.10
CA GLY A 489 -2.27 4.85 -26.86
C GLY A 489 -2.60 4.68 -28.34
N GLY A 490 -3.79 5.13 -28.78
CA GLY A 490 -4.14 5.31 -30.20
C GLY A 490 -5.36 4.49 -30.67
N SER A 491 -6.47 5.19 -30.95
CA SER A 491 -7.66 4.65 -31.63
C SER A 491 -7.49 4.70 -33.15
N SER A 492 -7.75 3.59 -33.83
CA SER A 492 -8.54 3.57 -35.07
C SER A 492 -8.90 2.13 -35.49
N GLN A 493 -10.21 1.86 -35.43
CA GLN A 493 -11.08 0.98 -36.24
C GLN A 493 -10.60 -0.41 -36.70
N GLN A 494 -11.51 -1.37 -36.47
CA GLN A 494 -11.51 -2.78 -36.89
C GLN A 494 -11.32 -2.95 -38.41
N GLU A 495 -10.55 -3.98 -38.79
CA GLU A 495 -10.99 -4.95 -39.78
C GLU A 495 -10.52 -6.35 -39.35
N ALA A 496 -11.47 -7.28 -39.28
CA ALA A 496 -11.20 -8.68 -39.03
C ALA A 496 -10.66 -9.32 -40.30
N SER A 497 -9.36 -9.58 -40.35
CA SER A 497 -8.76 -10.50 -41.31
C SER A 497 -8.20 -11.69 -40.56
N GLN A 498 -8.76 -12.87 -40.86
CA GLN A 498 -8.14 -14.15 -40.52
C GLN A 498 -6.72 -14.12 -41.07
N ILE A 499 -5.71 -14.16 -40.20
CA ILE A 499 -4.34 -14.44 -40.62
C ILE A 499 -4.30 -15.93 -40.93
N ALA A 500 -4.65 -16.29 -42.15
CA ALA A 500 -4.08 -17.48 -42.77
C ALA A 500 -2.57 -17.27 -42.76
N ILE A 501 -1.85 -18.20 -42.15
CA ILE A 501 -0.40 -18.25 -42.19
C ILE A 501 -0.06 -18.74 -43.60
N ASP A 502 0.32 -17.84 -44.50
CA ASP A 502 1.09 -18.25 -45.67
C ASP A 502 2.45 -18.70 -45.15
N VAL A 503 2.76 -19.98 -45.32
CA VAL A 503 4.05 -20.59 -44.99
C VAL A 503 4.83 -20.73 -46.30
N ASP A 504 5.86 -19.91 -46.49
CA ASP A 504 6.85 -20.05 -47.56
C ASP A 504 8.00 -20.90 -47.00
N ASP A 505 7.77 -22.21 -46.89
CA ASP A 505 8.81 -23.23 -46.62
C ASP A 505 8.40 -24.57 -47.25
N ASP A 506 9.24 -25.09 -48.17
CA ASP A 506 9.09 -26.32 -48.97
C ASP A 506 9.27 -27.61 -48.13
N ASN A 507 8.79 -27.62 -46.88
CA ASN A 507 9.01 -28.71 -45.93
C ASN A 507 7.70 -29.38 -45.53
N ASP A 508 7.17 -30.19 -46.46
CA ASP A 508 5.91 -30.92 -46.33
C ASP A 508 5.81 -31.73 -45.02
N PHE A 509 6.94 -32.22 -44.49
CA PHE A 509 6.99 -32.95 -43.23
C PHE A 509 6.75 -32.06 -41.99
N PHE A 510 7.27 -30.83 -42.00
CA PHE A 510 7.10 -29.88 -40.91
C PHE A 510 5.72 -29.20 -40.95
N GLY A 511 5.17 -28.99 -42.14
CA GLY A 511 3.77 -28.58 -42.31
C GLY A 511 2.79 -29.61 -41.74
N ASP A 512 3.02 -30.90 -42.00
CA ASP A 512 2.20 -31.99 -41.44
C ASP A 512 2.42 -32.12 -39.91
N PHE A 513 3.64 -31.87 -39.41
CA PHE A 513 3.95 -31.82 -37.96
C PHE A 513 3.26 -30.65 -37.23
N LEU A 514 3.22 -29.45 -37.83
CA LEU A 514 2.47 -28.31 -37.27
C LEU A 514 0.96 -28.57 -37.25
N CYS A 515 0.44 -29.38 -38.19
CA CYS A 515 -0.96 -29.80 -38.20
C CYS A 515 -1.25 -30.97 -37.25
N THR A 516 -0.26 -31.76 -36.83
CA THR A 516 -0.42 -32.95 -35.97
C THR A 516 0.09 -32.79 -34.54
N GLY A 517 0.85 -31.74 -34.23
CA GLY A 517 1.41 -31.43 -32.91
C GLY A 517 0.41 -30.81 -31.92
N GLY A 518 -0.63 -31.56 -31.54
CA GLY A 518 -1.60 -31.15 -30.52
C GLY A 518 -1.10 -31.38 -29.09
N SER A 519 -0.96 -30.30 -28.31
CA SER A 519 -1.27 -30.31 -26.86
C SER A 519 -2.01 -29.02 -26.44
N ASN A 520 -3.32 -29.03 -26.69
CA ASN A 520 -4.43 -28.36 -25.98
C ASN A 520 -4.27 -26.94 -25.38
N SER A 521 -3.55 -26.01 -26.02
CA SER A 521 -3.82 -24.58 -25.84
C SER A 521 -4.52 -24.03 -27.08
N ASP A 522 -5.79 -23.68 -26.91
CA ASP A 522 -6.62 -23.04 -27.93
C ASP A 522 -5.96 -21.71 -28.37
N PRO A 523 -5.70 -21.46 -29.67
CA PRO A 523 -5.07 -20.24 -30.19
C PRO A 523 -5.82 -18.93 -29.87
N THR A 524 -6.93 -19.02 -29.15
CA THR A 524 -7.85 -17.93 -28.79
C THR A 524 -7.78 -17.52 -27.32
N ASP A 525 -6.87 -18.10 -26.52
CA ASP A 525 -6.75 -17.80 -25.09
C ASP A 525 -5.98 -16.50 -24.82
N ASN A 526 -6.61 -15.57 -24.10
CA ASN A 526 -5.98 -14.35 -23.60
C ASN A 526 -5.56 -14.50 -22.12
N GLU A 527 -4.88 -13.48 -21.59
CA GLU A 527 -4.36 -13.43 -20.22
C GLU A 527 -5.39 -13.94 -19.18
N LEU A 528 -6.65 -13.48 -19.27
CA LEU A 528 -7.74 -13.88 -18.38
C LEU A 528 -8.01 -15.38 -18.40
N ARG A 529 -8.13 -15.97 -19.59
CA ARG A 529 -8.42 -17.40 -19.74
C ARG A 529 -7.26 -18.26 -19.25
N THR A 530 -6.02 -17.82 -19.47
CA THR A 530 -4.82 -18.47 -18.91
C THR A 530 -4.88 -18.52 -17.38
N TYR A 531 -5.13 -17.39 -16.72
CA TYR A 531 -5.26 -17.32 -15.27
C TYR A 531 -6.38 -18.23 -14.72
N LEU A 532 -7.53 -18.28 -15.38
CA LEU A 532 -8.68 -19.07 -14.94
C LEU A 532 -8.43 -20.58 -15.07
N LYS A 533 -7.62 -21.02 -16.04
CA LYS A 533 -7.26 -22.44 -16.24
C LYS A 533 -6.22 -22.94 -15.25
N GLU A 534 -5.45 -22.05 -14.63
CA GLU A 534 -4.43 -22.44 -13.66
C GLU A 534 -5.02 -23.04 -12.38
N ASN A 535 -4.29 -24.04 -11.85
CA ASN A 535 -4.61 -24.69 -10.59
C ASN A 535 -4.84 -23.68 -9.46
N ILE A 536 -5.80 -24.01 -8.59
CA ILE A 536 -6.06 -23.24 -7.38
C ILE A 536 -4.86 -23.36 -6.42
N VAL A 537 -4.55 -22.26 -5.75
CA VAL A 537 -3.53 -22.21 -4.70
C VAL A 537 -4.11 -22.78 -3.41
N ASN A 538 -3.33 -23.59 -2.70
CA ASN A 538 -3.76 -24.18 -1.43
C ASN A 538 -4.05 -23.09 -0.38
N TYR A 539 -5.28 -23.09 0.13
CA TYR A 539 -5.73 -22.11 1.13
C TYR A 539 -5.01 -22.29 2.47
N LYS A 540 -4.36 -21.22 2.96
CA LYS A 540 -3.84 -21.09 4.33
C LYS A 540 -4.57 -19.95 5.05
N LYS A 541 -4.76 -20.07 6.37
CA LYS A 541 -5.54 -19.10 7.18
C LYS A 541 -4.96 -17.67 7.17
N ASP A 542 -3.66 -17.56 6.93
CA ASP A 542 -2.83 -16.36 6.85
C ASP A 542 -2.51 -15.94 5.41
N PHE A 543 -3.14 -16.55 4.40
CA PHE A 543 -2.95 -16.21 3.00
C PHE A 543 -3.26 -14.73 2.72
N SER A 544 -2.29 -14.01 2.15
CA SER A 544 -2.45 -12.62 1.74
C SER A 544 -2.77 -12.55 0.25
N ILE A 545 -4.05 -12.31 -0.09
CA ILE A 545 -4.48 -12.17 -1.49
C ILE A 545 -3.77 -11.00 -2.20
N LEU A 546 -3.53 -9.88 -1.49
CA LEU A 546 -2.77 -8.77 -2.05
C LEU A 546 -1.27 -9.10 -2.12
N GLY A 547 -0.73 -9.89 -1.20
CA GLY A 547 0.65 -10.38 -1.31
C GLY A 547 0.83 -11.34 -2.49
N TRP A 548 -0.14 -12.22 -2.73
CA TRP A 548 -0.10 -13.13 -3.86
C TRP A 548 -0.14 -12.38 -5.18
N TRP A 549 -1.12 -11.48 -5.34
CA TRP A 549 -1.19 -10.68 -6.54
C TRP A 549 -0.03 -9.71 -6.69
N ARG A 550 0.64 -9.28 -5.61
CA ARG A 550 1.91 -8.52 -5.66
C ARG A 550 3.02 -9.27 -6.36
N VAL A 551 3.18 -10.54 -6.01
CA VAL A 551 4.15 -11.43 -6.67
C VAL A 551 3.69 -11.72 -8.10
N ASN A 552 2.38 -11.94 -8.28
CA ASN A 552 1.76 -12.31 -9.55
C ASN A 552 1.33 -11.07 -10.38
N ALA A 553 1.90 -9.90 -10.08
CA ALA A 553 1.55 -8.61 -10.70
C ALA A 553 2.11 -8.50 -12.11
N ILE A 554 3.39 -8.87 -12.18
CA ILE A 554 4.08 -9.17 -13.41
C ILE A 554 3.33 -10.35 -14.01
N ARG A 555 2.98 -11.37 -13.19
CA ARG A 555 2.19 -12.54 -13.62
C ARG A 555 0.90 -12.21 -14.35
N PHE A 556 0.25 -11.08 -14.26
CA PHE A 556 -0.94 -10.88 -15.08
C PHE A 556 -1.07 -9.38 -15.24
N PRO A 557 -0.39 -8.71 -16.18
CA PRO A 557 -0.28 -7.26 -16.14
C PRO A 557 -1.63 -6.53 -16.28
N THR A 558 -2.64 -7.16 -16.86
CA THR A 558 -4.00 -6.62 -16.98
C THR A 558 -4.91 -7.18 -15.90
N ILE A 559 -4.90 -8.48 -15.59
CA ILE A 559 -5.70 -9.08 -14.51
C ILE A 559 -5.17 -8.69 -13.15
N ALA A 560 -3.87 -8.63 -13.01
CA ALA A 560 -3.19 -7.97 -11.93
C ALA A 560 -3.10 -6.47 -12.11
N ARG A 561 -3.86 -5.81 -12.99
CA ARG A 561 -4.20 -4.38 -12.81
C ARG A 561 -5.65 -4.20 -12.44
N MET A 562 -6.46 -5.14 -12.91
CA MET A 562 -7.63 -5.59 -12.19
C MET A 562 -7.22 -6.06 -10.76
N ALA A 563 -5.92 -6.34 -10.49
CA ALA A 563 -5.28 -6.55 -9.17
C ALA A 563 -4.32 -5.41 -8.62
N LYS A 564 -3.02 -5.11 -9.05
CA LYS A 564 -2.02 -3.91 -8.94
C LYS A 564 -0.53 -3.99 -9.61
N GLY A 565 0.45 -2.99 -9.50
CA GLY A 565 1.75 -2.68 -10.30
C GLY A 565 3.31 -2.79 -9.83
N PHE A 566 4.36 -2.07 -10.45
CA PHE A 566 5.90 -2.24 -10.84
C PHE A 566 7.25 -1.89 -9.95
N GLU A 567 8.59 -2.13 -10.37
CA GLU A 567 10.03 -2.10 -9.70
C GLU A 567 11.14 -0.93 -9.94
N LYS A 568 12.27 -0.76 -9.14
CA LYS A 568 13.30 0.38 -9.05
C LYS A 568 14.82 0.09 -8.65
N ARG A 569 15.84 0.96 -8.99
CA ARG A 569 17.31 0.87 -8.61
C ARG A 569 18.00 2.19 -8.14
N LEU A 570 18.91 2.13 -7.14
CA LEU A 570 19.68 3.27 -6.58
C LEU A 570 21.15 2.92 -6.24
N GLU A 571 22.07 3.85 -6.46
CA GLU A 571 23.51 3.74 -6.15
C GLU A 571 24.06 5.03 -5.54
N LEU A 572 24.88 4.89 -4.50
CA LEU A 572 25.48 5.96 -3.70
C LEU A 572 26.99 5.72 -3.59
N GLN A 573 27.79 6.76 -3.82
CA GLN A 573 29.26 6.68 -3.74
C GLN A 573 29.79 7.73 -2.77
N PHE A 574 30.84 7.35 -2.04
CA PHE A 574 31.40 8.10 -0.93
C PHE A 574 32.92 8.19 -1.01
N SER A 575 33.51 9.19 -0.37
CA SER A 575 34.96 9.32 -0.17
C SER A 575 35.26 9.83 1.25
N SER A 576 36.52 9.75 1.65
CA SER A 576 37.03 10.42 2.84
C SER A 576 38.16 11.36 2.45
N HIS A 577 38.42 12.35 3.30
CA HIS A 577 39.64 13.15 3.26
C HIS A 577 40.81 12.44 3.98
N ASP A 578 40.52 11.37 4.73
CA ASP A 578 41.52 10.51 5.34
C ASP A 578 42.04 9.49 4.30
N PRO A 579 43.36 9.35 4.10
CA PRO A 579 43.92 8.30 3.25
C PRO A 579 43.68 6.88 3.77
N ASP A 580 43.41 6.67 5.07
CA ASP A 580 43.07 5.36 5.64
C ASP A 580 41.59 5.29 6.03
N ILE A 581 40.76 4.77 5.12
CA ILE A 581 39.31 4.61 5.33
C ILE A 581 38.93 3.29 6.01
N GLY A 582 39.91 2.47 6.42
CA GLY A 582 39.64 1.13 6.97
C GLY A 582 38.82 0.27 6.01
N ILE A 583 37.78 -0.41 6.52
CA ILE A 583 36.81 -1.16 5.69
C ILE A 583 35.62 -0.29 5.25
N GLY A 584 35.66 1.03 5.52
CA GLY A 584 34.70 2.03 5.06
C GLY A 584 33.26 1.74 5.50
N LEU A 585 32.31 1.87 4.58
CA LEU A 585 30.87 1.62 4.85
C LEU A 585 30.58 0.19 5.36
N ARG A 586 31.53 -0.73 5.28
CA ARG A 586 31.39 -2.09 5.84
C ARG A 586 31.54 -2.11 7.36
N GLU A 587 31.99 -1.02 7.97
CA GLU A 587 31.95 -0.81 9.42
C GLU A 587 30.54 -0.48 9.93
N LEU A 588 29.58 -0.22 9.03
CA LEU A 588 28.19 0.00 9.42
C LEU A 588 27.63 -1.23 10.11
N GLU A 589 27.25 -1.05 11.38
CA GLU A 589 26.57 -2.11 12.12
C GLU A 589 25.32 -2.59 11.36
N PHE A 590 25.09 -3.91 11.36
CA PHE A 590 23.95 -4.51 10.66
C PHE A 590 22.60 -3.90 11.08
N LYS A 591 22.46 -3.48 12.35
CA LYS A 591 21.27 -2.78 12.86
C LYS A 591 20.95 -1.50 12.09
N PHE A 592 21.96 -0.80 11.56
CA PHE A 592 21.77 0.39 10.74
C PHE A 592 21.26 0.01 9.35
N LEU A 593 21.82 -1.06 8.75
CA LEU A 593 21.29 -1.61 7.51
C LEU A 593 19.82 -2.05 7.67
N GLU A 594 19.48 -2.72 8.77
CA GLU A 594 18.09 -3.07 9.08
C GLU A 594 17.18 -1.85 9.24
N GLN A 595 17.65 -0.78 9.90
CA GLN A 595 16.88 0.46 10.02
C GLN A 595 16.60 1.09 8.65
N VAL A 596 17.58 1.10 7.75
CA VAL A 596 17.39 1.59 6.38
C VAL A 596 16.43 0.69 5.60
N LEU A 597 16.63 -0.63 5.67
CA LEU A 597 15.79 -1.61 4.98
C LEU A 597 14.34 -1.57 5.47
N HIS A 598 14.12 -1.37 6.77
CA HIS A 598 12.78 -1.19 7.33
C HIS A 598 12.10 0.10 6.82
N GLN A 599 12.85 1.19 6.62
CA GLN A 599 12.30 2.42 6.03
C GLN A 599 11.89 2.27 4.57
N VAL A 600 12.56 1.40 3.81
CA VAL A 600 12.21 1.09 2.41
C VAL A 600 11.33 -0.16 2.28
N GLN A 601 10.91 -0.77 3.39
CA GLN A 601 10.00 -1.92 3.49
C GLN A 601 10.57 -3.24 2.93
N CYS A 602 11.86 -3.50 3.19
CA CYS A 602 12.57 -4.72 2.80
C CYS A 602 13.19 -5.41 4.03
N THR A 603 13.53 -6.69 3.90
CA THR A 603 14.31 -7.47 4.89
C THR A 603 15.41 -8.27 4.20
N VAL A 604 16.49 -8.59 4.91
CA VAL A 604 17.54 -9.49 4.40
C VAL A 604 17.06 -10.93 4.52
N VAL A 605 17.16 -11.71 3.44
CA VAL A 605 16.83 -13.14 3.42
C VAL A 605 18.07 -14.03 3.33
N SER A 606 19.15 -13.55 2.72
CA SER A 606 20.43 -14.26 2.64
C SER A 606 21.58 -13.24 2.50
N ALA A 607 22.79 -13.60 2.89
CA ALA A 607 23.94 -12.70 2.89
C ALA A 607 25.23 -13.43 2.53
N LEU A 608 26.12 -12.74 1.83
CA LEU A 608 27.42 -13.23 1.40
C LEU A 608 28.40 -12.05 1.33
N GLY A 609 29.64 -12.21 1.77
CA GLY A 609 30.65 -11.16 1.68
C GLY A 609 32.02 -11.71 1.29
N ASN A 610 32.88 -10.84 0.78
CA ASN A 610 34.28 -11.15 0.49
C ASN A 610 35.22 -10.03 0.98
N LEU A 611 36.48 -10.04 0.53
CA LEU A 611 37.46 -9.00 0.90
C LEU A 611 37.07 -7.60 0.39
N HIS A 612 36.25 -7.50 -0.65
CA HIS A 612 35.91 -6.24 -1.30
C HIS A 612 34.58 -5.64 -0.84
N PHE A 613 33.53 -6.44 -0.67
CA PHE A 613 32.20 -5.94 -0.29
C PHE A 613 31.31 -7.00 0.35
N ASP A 614 30.25 -6.53 0.99
CA ASP A 614 29.17 -7.35 1.55
C ASP A 614 27.93 -7.28 0.65
N SER A 615 27.25 -8.40 0.49
CA SER A 615 26.11 -8.58 -0.39
C SER A 615 24.95 -9.21 0.37
N TYR A 616 23.75 -8.70 0.14
CA TYR A 616 22.54 -9.13 0.81
C TYR A 616 21.44 -9.36 -0.23
N VAL A 617 20.90 -10.57 -0.25
CA VAL A 617 19.66 -10.87 -0.95
C VAL A 617 18.52 -10.38 -0.07
N LEU A 618 17.62 -9.57 -0.62
CA LEU A 618 16.49 -9.00 0.08
C LEU A 618 15.21 -9.76 -0.24
N SER A 619 14.21 -9.62 0.64
CA SER A 619 12.84 -10.08 0.38
C SER A 619 12.23 -9.47 -0.88
N GLU A 620 12.77 -8.34 -1.35
CA GLU A 620 12.28 -7.56 -2.48
C GLU A 620 13.47 -7.01 -3.31
N SER A 621 14.43 -7.87 -3.72
CA SER A 621 15.63 -7.60 -4.57
C SER A 621 17.02 -7.71 -3.87
N SER A 622 17.92 -6.72 -3.93
CA SER A 622 19.33 -6.86 -3.54
C SER A 622 19.95 -5.59 -2.92
N LEU A 623 20.94 -5.77 -2.05
CA LEU A 623 21.80 -4.71 -1.49
C LEU A 623 23.29 -5.13 -1.55
N PHE A 624 24.16 -4.20 -1.94
CA PHE A 624 25.62 -4.36 -1.97
C PHE A 624 26.29 -3.21 -1.24
N VAL A 625 27.25 -3.51 -0.37
CA VAL A 625 27.96 -2.56 0.51
C VAL A 625 29.47 -2.72 0.33
N TYR A 626 30.06 -1.83 -0.45
CA TYR A 626 31.51 -1.66 -0.61
C TYR A 626 32.03 -0.63 0.41
N PRO A 627 33.35 -0.54 0.65
CA PRO A 627 33.94 0.49 1.51
C PRO A 627 33.53 1.92 1.15
N THR A 628 33.33 2.20 -0.15
CA THR A 628 33.03 3.55 -0.66
C THR A 628 31.77 3.61 -1.53
N LYS A 629 30.97 2.54 -1.61
CA LYS A 629 29.82 2.47 -2.52
C LYS A 629 28.70 1.60 -1.96
N ILE A 630 27.45 2.06 -2.06
CA ILE A 630 26.25 1.29 -1.74
C ILE A 630 25.38 1.20 -2.98
N ILE A 631 24.92 0.00 -3.32
CA ILE A 631 23.97 -0.25 -4.40
C ILE A 631 22.78 -0.99 -3.81
N ILE A 632 21.59 -0.43 -3.97
CA ILE A 632 20.35 -1.03 -3.50
C ILE A 632 19.33 -1.05 -4.63
N LYS A 633 18.74 -2.22 -4.85
CA LYS A 633 17.68 -2.46 -5.81
C LYS A 633 16.46 -2.95 -5.06
N THR A 634 15.29 -2.48 -5.47
CA THR A 634 14.04 -2.86 -4.83
C THR A 634 12.91 -2.99 -5.82
N CYS A 635 12.18 -4.10 -5.74
CA CYS A 635 11.01 -4.35 -6.55
C CYS A 635 9.71 -3.90 -5.90
N GLY A 636 8.64 -3.89 -6.70
CA GLY A 636 7.39 -3.26 -6.33
C GLY A 636 7.61 -1.82 -5.88
N THR A 637 7.06 -1.46 -4.73
CA THR A 637 6.74 -0.07 -4.41
C THR A 637 7.39 0.45 -3.14
N THR A 638 8.24 -0.41 -2.58
CA THR A 638 9.44 -0.05 -1.84
C THR A 638 9.89 1.38 -2.17
N GLN A 639 9.96 2.20 -1.13
CA GLN A 639 10.23 3.64 -1.24
C GLN A 639 11.74 3.89 -1.30
N LEU A 640 12.39 3.28 -2.29
CA LEU A 640 13.84 3.19 -2.43
C LEU A 640 14.59 4.49 -2.10
N LEU A 641 14.12 5.62 -2.63
CA LEU A 641 14.80 6.91 -2.43
C LEU A 641 14.80 7.39 -0.98
N LYS A 642 13.90 6.89 -0.12
CA LYS A 642 13.94 7.18 1.32
C LYS A 642 15.19 6.63 2.00
N SER A 643 15.93 5.72 1.38
CA SER A 643 17.22 5.23 1.89
C SER A 643 18.37 6.24 1.77
N VAL A 644 18.26 7.24 0.89
CA VAL A 644 19.36 8.18 0.57
C VAL A 644 19.85 8.93 1.80
N GLN A 645 18.94 9.60 2.51
CA GLN A 645 19.28 10.40 3.70
C GLN A 645 19.83 9.56 4.86
N PRO A 646 19.20 8.42 5.24
CA PRO A 646 19.77 7.49 6.21
C PRO A 646 21.19 7.03 5.86
N PHE A 647 21.43 6.60 4.62
CA PHE A 647 22.77 6.17 4.22
C PHE A 647 23.80 7.30 4.32
N ILE A 648 23.47 8.51 3.85
CA ILE A 648 24.35 9.69 3.99
C ILE A 648 24.61 10.00 5.47
N HIS A 649 23.59 9.92 6.32
CA HIS A 649 23.72 10.20 7.75
C HIS A 649 24.66 9.21 8.44
N HIS A 650 24.49 7.91 8.16
CA HIS A 650 25.32 6.86 8.76
C HIS A 650 26.76 6.88 8.20
N ALA A 651 26.95 7.12 6.90
CA ALA A 651 28.28 7.25 6.31
C ALA A 651 29.12 8.37 6.97
N ARG A 652 28.48 9.49 7.33
CA ARG A 652 29.17 10.59 8.04
C ARG A 652 29.73 10.19 9.40
N THR A 653 29.14 9.20 10.07
CA THR A 653 29.67 8.69 11.35
C THR A 653 31.01 7.97 11.19
N LEU A 654 31.32 7.54 9.96
CA LEU A 654 32.58 6.91 9.54
C LEU A 654 33.49 7.90 8.81
N ASN A 655 33.25 9.21 8.94
CA ASN A 655 33.99 10.27 8.23
C ASN A 655 33.97 10.12 6.68
N LEU A 656 32.89 9.51 6.16
CA LEU A 656 32.64 9.39 4.72
C LEU A 656 31.60 10.42 4.28
N HIS A 657 31.86 11.08 3.16
CA HIS A 657 30.94 12.03 2.54
C HIS A 657 30.56 11.56 1.14
N ILE A 658 29.31 11.82 0.76
CA ILE A 658 28.78 11.42 -0.56
C ILE A 658 29.46 12.25 -1.66
N THR A 659 29.90 11.59 -2.72
CA THR A 659 30.54 12.19 -3.90
C THR A 659 29.75 11.99 -5.18
N ALA A 660 28.98 10.90 -5.27
CA ALA A 660 28.09 10.66 -6.40
C ALA A 660 26.81 9.92 -6.00
N LEU A 661 25.73 10.14 -6.74
CA LEU A 661 24.46 9.43 -6.64
C LEU A 661 23.95 9.11 -8.05
N ARG A 662 23.49 7.88 -8.25
CA ARG A 662 22.82 7.46 -9.48
C ARG A 662 21.54 6.70 -9.17
N TYR A 663 20.42 7.16 -9.70
CA TYR A 663 19.12 6.51 -9.61
C TYR A 663 18.67 6.13 -11.01
N THR A 664 18.31 4.86 -11.20
CA THR A 664 17.84 4.34 -12.48
C THR A 664 16.61 3.46 -12.31
N ARG A 665 15.75 3.45 -13.32
CA ARG A 665 14.68 2.46 -13.45
C ARG A 665 14.16 2.41 -14.87
N GLY A 666 13.61 1.26 -15.25
CA GLY A 666 12.72 1.19 -16.41
C GLY A 666 11.48 2.07 -16.22
N SER A 667 10.77 2.32 -17.31
CA SER A 667 9.38 2.77 -17.25
C SER A 667 8.59 1.81 -16.37
N PHE A 668 8.02 2.33 -15.29
CA PHE A 668 6.96 1.60 -14.60
C PHE A 668 5.85 1.30 -15.61
N ILE A 669 5.31 0.08 -15.65
CA ILE A 669 4.03 -0.12 -16.36
C ILE A 669 2.93 0.69 -15.66
N PHE A 670 3.10 0.98 -14.36
CA PHE A 670 2.19 1.80 -13.55
C PHE A 670 2.89 2.93 -12.76
N PRO A 671 3.28 4.06 -13.40
CA PRO A 671 4.12 5.09 -12.76
C PRO A 671 3.47 5.86 -11.64
N GLN A 672 2.22 6.23 -11.87
CA GLN A 672 1.33 6.89 -10.91
C GLN A 672 0.99 6.03 -9.72
N ALA A 673 1.32 4.77 -9.94
CA ALA A 673 1.08 3.70 -9.10
C ALA A 673 2.38 3.45 -8.31
N GLN A 674 2.93 4.47 -7.68
CA GLN A 674 4.13 4.37 -6.86
C GLN A 674 4.01 5.37 -5.71
N PRO A 675 4.31 5.00 -4.46
CA PRO A 675 4.22 5.92 -3.35
C PRO A 675 5.30 6.99 -3.44
N HIS A 676 5.04 8.18 -2.90
CA HIS A 676 6.05 9.21 -2.74
C HIS A 676 7.35 8.62 -2.13
N PRO A 677 8.53 8.89 -2.70
CA PRO A 677 8.81 9.89 -3.74
C PRO A 677 8.82 9.37 -5.19
N HIS A 678 8.11 8.29 -5.49
CA HIS A 678 8.19 7.58 -6.77
C HIS A 678 7.00 7.79 -7.72
N THR A 679 6.06 8.69 -7.41
CA THR A 679 4.80 8.84 -8.17
C THR A 679 5.00 9.31 -9.62
N SER A 680 6.14 9.94 -9.91
CA SER A 680 6.57 10.37 -11.23
C SER A 680 8.08 10.55 -11.25
N PHE A 681 8.69 10.53 -12.43
CA PHE A 681 10.12 10.81 -12.53
C PHE A 681 10.48 12.23 -12.08
N GLN A 682 9.60 13.19 -12.31
CA GLN A 682 9.78 14.57 -11.84
C GLN A 682 9.81 14.65 -10.31
N GLU A 683 8.96 13.88 -9.62
CA GLU A 683 8.98 13.82 -8.15
C GLU A 683 10.24 13.12 -7.63
N GLU A 684 10.65 12.04 -8.28
CA GLU A 684 11.88 11.32 -7.92
C GLU A 684 13.09 12.27 -8.01
N VAL A 685 13.16 13.07 -9.08
CA VAL A 685 14.19 14.10 -9.27
C VAL A 685 14.11 15.18 -8.18
N ALA A 686 12.93 15.75 -7.93
CA ALA A 686 12.77 16.79 -6.90
C ALA A 686 13.16 16.29 -5.50
N TYR A 687 12.74 15.07 -5.15
CA TYR A 687 13.11 14.46 -3.88
C TYR A 687 14.62 14.24 -3.77
N LEU A 688 15.25 13.75 -4.84
CA LEU A 688 16.71 13.57 -4.89
C LEU A 688 17.45 14.89 -4.76
N GLU A 689 17.01 15.94 -5.46
CA GLU A 689 17.61 17.27 -5.41
C GLU A 689 17.56 17.89 -4.01
N ASP A 690 16.47 17.68 -3.28
CA ASP A 690 16.30 18.07 -1.87
C ASP A 690 17.11 17.19 -0.91
N SER A 691 17.34 15.93 -1.28
CA SER A 691 17.95 14.91 -0.43
C SER A 691 19.47 14.81 -0.57
N ILE A 692 20.11 15.52 -1.49
CA ILE A 692 21.57 15.46 -1.68
C ILE A 692 22.23 16.82 -1.40
N PRO A 693 23.46 16.84 -0.87
CA PRO A 693 24.13 18.09 -0.55
C PRO A 693 24.47 18.90 -1.80
N ALA A 694 24.61 20.22 -1.63
CA ALA A 694 24.95 21.16 -2.70
C ALA A 694 26.33 20.87 -3.33
N SER A 695 27.21 20.13 -2.64
CA SER A 695 28.50 19.70 -3.16
C SER A 695 28.39 18.79 -4.39
N LEU A 696 27.28 18.06 -4.56
CA LEU A 696 27.00 17.29 -5.78
C LEU A 696 26.40 18.23 -6.84
N CYS A 697 27.24 19.05 -7.47
CA CYS A 697 26.82 20.09 -8.40
C CYS A 697 26.53 19.59 -9.83
N TYR A 698 27.14 18.48 -10.24
CA TYR A 698 26.96 17.92 -11.59
C TYR A 698 25.70 17.05 -11.67
N ARG A 699 24.53 17.70 -11.72
CA ARG A 699 23.20 17.05 -11.71
C ARG A 699 22.60 16.96 -13.11
N LYS A 700 22.05 15.81 -13.47
CA LYS A 700 21.25 15.63 -14.69
C LYS A 700 20.18 14.55 -14.48
N ALA A 701 18.97 14.83 -14.92
CA ALA A 701 17.86 13.88 -15.03
C ALA A 701 17.44 13.75 -16.50
N SER A 702 17.23 12.54 -16.97
CA SER A 702 16.75 12.31 -18.34
C SER A 702 15.97 11.00 -18.46
N VAL A 703 15.04 10.98 -19.42
CA VAL A 703 14.30 9.78 -19.83
C VAL A 703 14.81 9.37 -21.20
N ILE A 704 15.57 8.28 -21.24
CA ILE A 704 16.15 7.72 -22.46
C ILE A 704 15.05 6.92 -23.18
N PRO A 705 14.62 7.34 -24.37
CA PRO A 705 13.46 6.76 -25.03
C PRO A 705 13.77 5.39 -25.65
N SER A 706 12.77 4.53 -25.73
CA SER A 706 12.76 3.34 -26.59
C SER A 706 11.65 3.46 -27.65
N LYS A 707 11.79 2.77 -28.78
CA LYS A 707 10.69 2.65 -29.76
C LYS A 707 9.47 1.95 -29.16
N LEU A 708 9.69 1.10 -28.16
CA LEU A 708 8.64 0.57 -27.29
C LEU A 708 8.54 1.50 -26.09
N LYS A 709 7.55 2.40 -26.06
CA LYS A 709 7.43 3.44 -24.99
C LYS A 709 7.46 2.85 -23.57
N SER A 710 6.90 1.65 -23.39
CA SER A 710 6.90 0.87 -22.13
C SER A 710 8.30 0.41 -21.67
N HIS A 711 9.32 0.58 -22.50
CA HIS A 711 10.70 0.16 -22.24
C HIS A 711 11.70 1.34 -22.25
N SER A 712 11.22 2.56 -21.98
CA SER A 712 12.10 3.72 -21.80
C SER A 712 12.85 3.62 -20.46
N TRP A 713 14.01 4.27 -20.36
CA TRP A 713 14.87 4.22 -19.17
C TRP A 713 14.96 5.57 -18.49
N HIS A 714 14.74 5.64 -17.19
CA HIS A 714 14.77 6.88 -16.41
C HIS A 714 16.06 6.93 -15.62
N VAL A 715 16.80 8.03 -15.72
CA VAL A 715 18.13 8.17 -15.13
C VAL A 715 18.28 9.52 -14.47
N PHE A 716 18.59 9.53 -13.17
CA PHE A 716 19.10 10.71 -12.47
C PHE A 716 20.54 10.43 -12.01
N SER A 717 21.43 11.40 -12.23
CA SER A 717 22.81 11.36 -11.76
C SER A 717 23.18 12.69 -11.10
N ALA A 718 23.98 12.63 -10.06
CA ALA A 718 24.57 13.79 -9.39
C ALA A 718 26.00 13.46 -8.94
N GLY A 719 26.95 14.40 -9.12
CA GLY A 719 28.36 14.20 -8.75
C GLY A 719 29.03 15.47 -8.25
N ALA A 720 30.07 15.31 -7.43
CA ALA A 720 30.91 16.40 -6.91
C ALA A 720 32.07 16.74 -7.85
N VAL A 721 32.68 17.91 -7.67
CA VAL A 721 33.85 18.35 -8.46
C VAL A 721 35.03 17.39 -8.33
N GLU A 722 35.29 16.90 -7.12
CA GLU A 722 36.36 15.93 -6.85
C GLU A 722 36.16 14.58 -7.56
N TYR A 723 34.94 14.28 -8.02
CA TYR A 723 34.62 13.05 -8.74
C TYR A 723 35.02 13.12 -10.22
N SER A 724 35.00 14.30 -10.86
CA SER A 724 35.37 14.40 -12.29
C SER A 724 36.86 14.17 -12.54
N ASP A 725 37.71 14.43 -11.55
CA ASP A 725 39.16 14.32 -11.67
C ASP A 725 39.71 12.92 -11.32
N ASN A 726 38.93 12.11 -10.59
CA ASN A 726 39.33 10.79 -10.05
C ASN A 726 38.32 9.65 -10.34
N ALA A 727 37.34 9.85 -11.24
CA ALA A 727 36.39 8.80 -11.58
C ALA A 727 37.14 7.56 -12.09
N PRO A 728 36.85 6.34 -11.59
CA PRO A 728 37.41 5.12 -12.16
C PRO A 728 36.92 5.02 -13.61
N LEU A 729 37.79 5.36 -14.56
CA LEU A 729 37.53 5.38 -16.00
C LEU A 729 37.26 3.97 -16.59
N ASP A 730 37.28 2.95 -15.73
CA ASP A 730 37.55 1.58 -16.13
C ASP A 730 36.41 0.60 -15.86
N LEU A 731 35.26 1.03 -15.32
CA LEU A 731 34.12 0.15 -14.97
C LEU A 731 32.80 0.55 -15.65
N TYR A 732 32.09 -0.43 -16.21
CA TYR A 732 30.76 -0.28 -16.80
C TYR A 732 29.72 -1.04 -15.98
N THR A 733 28.50 -0.52 -15.93
CA THR A 733 27.33 -1.21 -15.38
C THR A 733 26.39 -1.59 -16.51
N VAL A 734 25.93 -2.84 -16.52
CA VAL A 734 24.91 -3.32 -17.45
C VAL A 734 23.68 -3.74 -16.67
N GLU A 735 22.55 -3.15 -17.04
CA GLU A 735 21.22 -3.50 -16.52
C GLU A 735 20.40 -4.12 -17.66
N VAL A 736 20.00 -5.37 -17.50
CA VAL A 736 19.23 -6.15 -18.47
C VAL A 736 17.85 -6.44 -17.90
N CYS A 737 16.82 -6.02 -18.63
CA CYS A 737 15.42 -6.37 -18.36
C CYS A 737 14.94 -7.31 -19.46
N MET A 738 14.42 -8.46 -19.06
CA MET A 738 13.97 -9.52 -19.97
C MET A 738 12.50 -9.80 -19.68
N THR A 739 11.67 -9.70 -20.72
CA THR A 739 10.25 -10.09 -20.66
C THR A 739 9.99 -11.18 -21.69
N ASP A 740 8.88 -11.90 -21.54
CA ASP A 740 8.49 -12.99 -22.43
C ASP A 740 9.52 -14.13 -22.40
N LEU A 741 9.96 -14.55 -21.21
CA LEU A 741 10.93 -15.64 -21.01
C LEU A 741 10.39 -16.97 -21.58
N ASP A 742 11.29 -17.81 -22.09
CA ASP A 742 10.96 -19.15 -22.56
C ASP A 742 10.36 -19.98 -21.43
N GLN A 743 9.18 -20.54 -21.67
CA GLN A 743 8.39 -21.25 -20.65
C GLN A 743 9.12 -22.47 -20.09
N THR A 744 9.89 -23.18 -20.92
CA THR A 744 10.62 -24.39 -20.50
C THR A 744 11.77 -24.00 -19.58
N LEU A 745 12.46 -22.91 -19.90
CA LEU A 745 13.55 -22.39 -19.08
C LEU A 745 13.03 -21.75 -17.78
N ALA A 746 11.93 -20.98 -17.85
CA ALA A 746 11.35 -20.29 -16.71
C ALA A 746 10.77 -21.26 -15.65
N ARG A 747 10.19 -22.40 -16.07
CA ARG A 747 9.69 -23.46 -15.16
C ARG A 747 10.71 -23.96 -14.13
N LYS A 748 12.00 -23.83 -14.42
CA LYS A 748 13.09 -24.22 -13.50
C LYS A 748 13.15 -23.37 -12.23
N PHE A 749 12.43 -22.26 -12.15
CA PHE A 749 12.38 -21.37 -10.98
C PHE A 749 11.09 -21.51 -10.16
N PHE A 750 10.36 -22.62 -10.33
CA PHE A 750 9.24 -23.01 -9.47
C PHE A 750 9.69 -24.02 -8.43
N ARG A 751 9.17 -23.92 -7.21
CA ARG A 751 9.44 -24.91 -6.16
C ARG A 751 8.55 -26.14 -6.32
N HIS A 752 9.09 -27.30 -5.95
CA HIS A 752 8.30 -28.52 -5.88
C HIS A 752 7.46 -28.55 -4.59
N PRO A 753 6.15 -28.84 -4.65
CA PRO A 753 5.33 -28.96 -3.46
C PRO A 753 5.89 -30.04 -2.51
N ASN A 754 6.06 -29.70 -1.24
CA ASN A 754 6.57 -30.59 -0.18
C ASN A 754 8.01 -31.07 -0.40
N ASP A 755 8.86 -30.29 -1.09
CA ASP A 755 10.28 -30.60 -1.25
C ASP A 755 11.08 -30.65 0.08
N GLY A 756 10.51 -30.14 1.18
CA GLY A 756 11.13 -30.09 2.50
C GLY A 756 12.33 -29.13 2.58
N LYS A 757 12.59 -28.37 1.51
CA LYS A 757 13.73 -27.46 1.38
C LYS A 757 13.37 -26.08 1.94
N ASN A 758 14.35 -25.40 2.51
CA ASN A 758 14.24 -23.97 2.83
C ASN A 758 14.63 -23.12 1.59
N GLY A 759 14.44 -21.81 1.66
CA GLY A 759 14.70 -20.91 0.53
C GLY A 759 16.13 -21.00 -0.02
N ASP A 760 17.14 -21.13 0.85
CA ASP A 760 18.55 -21.24 0.44
C ASP A 760 18.89 -22.59 -0.23
N SER A 761 18.30 -23.69 0.24
CA SER A 761 18.55 -25.02 -0.39
C SER A 761 17.85 -25.15 -1.74
N ALA A 762 16.64 -24.63 -1.86
CA ALA A 762 15.93 -24.57 -3.14
C ALA A 762 16.58 -23.56 -4.10
N GLY A 763 17.08 -22.43 -3.60
CA GLY A 763 17.85 -21.45 -4.38
C GLY A 763 19.05 -22.08 -5.07
N ARG A 764 19.90 -22.78 -4.31
CA ARG A 764 21.10 -23.45 -4.84
C ARG A 764 20.80 -24.47 -5.95
N GLU A 765 19.72 -25.22 -5.77
CA GLU A 765 19.25 -26.17 -6.79
C GLU A 765 18.80 -25.45 -8.06
N MET A 766 18.03 -24.37 -7.94
CA MET A 766 17.61 -23.55 -9.09
C MET A 766 18.84 -22.99 -9.83
N THR A 767 19.85 -22.50 -9.10
CA THR A 767 21.11 -22.00 -9.68
C THR A 767 21.81 -23.06 -10.53
N GLU A 768 21.90 -24.29 -10.03
CA GLU A 768 22.60 -25.39 -10.70
C GLU A 768 21.85 -25.88 -11.94
N ILE A 769 20.52 -26.08 -11.83
CA ILE A 769 19.68 -26.64 -12.91
C ILE A 769 19.47 -25.63 -14.05
N THR A 770 19.46 -24.33 -13.74
CA THR A 770 19.30 -23.25 -14.73
C THR A 770 20.61 -22.89 -15.40
N GLY A 771 21.74 -23.25 -14.78
CA GLY A 771 23.08 -22.89 -15.26
C GLY A 771 23.47 -21.45 -14.96
N ILE A 772 22.79 -20.79 -14.01
CA ILE A 772 23.15 -19.43 -13.55
C ILE A 772 24.60 -19.41 -13.04
N ASN A 773 25.06 -20.46 -12.38
CA ASN A 773 26.47 -20.63 -11.97
C ASN A 773 27.48 -20.64 -13.12
N ARG A 774 27.03 -20.80 -14.37
CA ARG A 774 27.89 -20.78 -15.56
C ARG A 774 27.94 -19.42 -16.24
N ILE A 775 27.13 -18.45 -15.80
CA ILE A 775 27.16 -17.07 -16.32
C ILE A 775 28.53 -16.44 -16.01
N ASN A 776 28.97 -16.53 -14.76
CA ASN A 776 30.32 -16.21 -14.32
C ASN A 776 30.83 -17.34 -13.41
N GLN A 777 31.76 -18.16 -13.91
CA GLN A 777 32.27 -19.33 -13.20
C GLN A 777 33.14 -18.98 -11.99
N ASN A 778 33.67 -17.75 -11.94
CA ASN A 778 34.48 -17.28 -10.83
C ASN A 778 33.64 -16.68 -9.70
N ALA A 779 32.33 -16.46 -9.94
CA ALA A 779 31.46 -15.83 -8.95
C ALA A 779 31.01 -16.81 -7.88
N HIS A 780 31.15 -16.41 -6.61
CA HIS A 780 30.44 -17.04 -5.50
C HIS A 780 29.00 -16.54 -5.48
N ILE A 781 28.05 -17.46 -5.44
CA ILE A 781 26.61 -17.16 -5.55
C ILE A 781 25.94 -17.32 -4.19
N CYS A 782 25.18 -16.30 -3.82
CA CYS A 782 24.20 -16.32 -2.75
C CYS A 782 22.82 -16.27 -3.38
N ASP A 783 22.06 -17.36 -3.29
CA ASP A 783 20.79 -17.52 -3.96
C ASP A 783 19.67 -17.83 -2.97
N PHE A 784 18.44 -17.51 -3.37
CA PHE A 784 17.25 -17.72 -2.57
C PHE A 784 16.04 -17.98 -3.46
N ALA A 785 15.32 -19.06 -3.18
CA ALA A 785 14.05 -19.38 -3.84
C ALA A 785 12.86 -18.93 -2.98
N PHE A 786 11.89 -18.28 -3.62
CA PHE A 786 10.65 -17.84 -3.00
C PHE A 786 9.55 -18.91 -3.13
N ASP A 787 8.58 -18.88 -2.22
CA ASP A 787 7.44 -19.78 -2.22
C ASP A 787 6.21 -19.09 -2.86
N PRO A 788 5.50 -19.72 -3.82
CA PRO A 788 5.75 -21.05 -4.41
C PRO A 788 6.75 -21.05 -5.59
N CYS A 789 7.15 -19.88 -6.06
CA CYS A 789 8.06 -19.70 -7.19
C CYS A 789 8.75 -18.34 -7.08
N GLY A 790 9.77 -18.15 -7.92
CA GLY A 790 10.57 -16.94 -7.93
C GLY A 790 11.94 -17.18 -7.32
N TYR A 791 12.91 -16.43 -7.82
CA TYR A 791 14.31 -16.64 -7.49
C TYR A 791 15.04 -15.31 -7.45
N SER A 792 15.95 -15.18 -6.49
CA SER A 792 16.86 -14.06 -6.41
C SER A 792 18.25 -14.55 -6.08
N MET A 793 19.26 -13.92 -6.67
CA MET A 793 20.64 -14.19 -6.31
C MET A 793 21.52 -12.96 -6.42
N ASN A 794 22.59 -12.98 -5.64
CA ASN A 794 23.74 -12.11 -5.81
C ASN A 794 24.98 -12.97 -6.11
N GLY A 795 25.75 -12.58 -7.11
CA GLY A 795 27.08 -13.12 -7.39
C GLY A 795 28.16 -12.14 -6.97
N ILE A 796 29.25 -12.65 -6.38
CA ILE A 796 30.43 -11.87 -6.02
C ILE A 796 31.69 -12.49 -6.65
N ASP A 797 32.47 -11.68 -7.38
CA ASP A 797 33.70 -12.09 -8.07
C ASP A 797 34.73 -10.95 -7.94
N GLY A 798 35.64 -11.09 -6.97
CA GLY A 798 36.53 -10.00 -6.59
C GLY A 798 35.74 -8.76 -6.16
N ASP A 799 35.96 -7.63 -6.81
CA ASP A 799 35.24 -6.37 -6.60
C ASP A 799 33.99 -6.22 -7.48
N ARG A 800 33.65 -7.22 -8.29
CA ARG A 800 32.49 -7.22 -9.19
C ARG A 800 31.31 -7.93 -8.57
N TYR A 801 30.12 -7.35 -8.72
CA TYR A 801 28.87 -8.01 -8.39
C TYR A 801 28.08 -8.38 -9.65
N SER A 802 27.21 -9.37 -9.48
CA SER A 802 26.07 -9.58 -10.34
C SER A 802 24.82 -9.84 -9.51
N THR A 803 23.65 -9.61 -10.07
CA THR A 803 22.37 -10.01 -9.45
C THR A 803 21.36 -10.43 -10.50
N ILE A 804 20.52 -11.39 -10.13
CA ILE A 804 19.38 -11.85 -10.93
C ILE A 804 18.15 -11.87 -10.05
N HIS A 805 17.04 -11.35 -10.57
CA HIS A 805 15.69 -11.51 -10.00
C HIS A 805 14.77 -12.10 -11.05
N VAL A 806 14.03 -13.15 -10.69
CA VAL A 806 13.20 -13.91 -11.62
C VAL A 806 11.77 -14.03 -11.09
N THR A 807 10.84 -13.69 -11.96
CA THR A 807 9.40 -13.97 -11.85
C THR A 807 9.07 -14.90 -13.03
N PRO A 808 9.13 -16.23 -12.83
CA PRO A 808 9.19 -17.21 -13.92
C PRO A 808 7.86 -17.53 -14.59
N GLU A 809 6.76 -16.96 -14.14
CA GLU A 809 5.45 -17.41 -14.55
C GLU A 809 5.12 -17.05 -16.03
N ASP A 810 4.50 -17.97 -16.77
CA ASP A 810 4.29 -17.88 -18.23
C ASP A 810 3.25 -16.82 -18.63
N GLY A 811 3.59 -15.89 -19.54
CA GLY A 811 2.68 -14.88 -20.13
C GLY A 811 3.12 -13.42 -19.94
N PHE A 812 4.13 -13.23 -19.11
CA PHE A 812 4.63 -11.94 -18.59
C PHE A 812 5.85 -12.21 -17.69
N SER A 813 6.46 -13.36 -17.88
CA SER A 813 7.66 -13.79 -17.18
C SER A 813 8.70 -12.68 -17.28
N TYR A 814 9.32 -12.36 -16.15
CA TYR A 814 10.30 -11.28 -16.05
C TYR A 814 11.56 -11.80 -15.41
N ALA A 815 12.70 -11.42 -15.99
CA ALA A 815 13.98 -11.56 -15.33
C ALA A 815 14.75 -10.26 -15.46
N SER A 816 15.37 -9.83 -14.36
CA SER A 816 16.41 -8.83 -14.42
C SER A 816 17.77 -9.49 -14.25
N PHE A 817 18.76 -8.99 -14.96
CA PHE A 817 20.16 -9.30 -14.73
C PHE A 817 20.93 -7.99 -14.66
N GLU A 818 21.81 -7.88 -13.68
CA GLU A 818 22.73 -6.75 -13.58
C GLU A 818 24.13 -7.23 -13.27
N CYS A 819 25.12 -6.60 -13.88
CA CYS A 819 26.53 -6.85 -13.58
C CYS A 819 27.40 -5.62 -13.77
N VAL A 820 28.59 -5.67 -13.17
CA VAL A 820 29.67 -4.70 -13.38
C VAL A 820 30.87 -5.37 -14.02
N ALA A 821 31.48 -4.70 -15.01
CA ALA A 821 32.64 -5.21 -15.74
C ALA A 821 33.70 -4.12 -15.95
N SER A 822 34.95 -4.51 -16.16
CA SER A 822 36.06 -3.60 -16.44
C SER A 822 36.39 -3.50 -17.92
N ILE A 823 36.90 -2.35 -18.38
CA ILE A 823 37.41 -2.13 -19.75
C ILE A 823 38.46 -3.16 -20.18
N TYR A 824 39.21 -3.73 -19.23
CA TYR A 824 40.26 -4.71 -19.49
C TYR A 824 39.74 -6.15 -19.55
N ASN A 825 38.46 -6.37 -19.21
CA ASN A 825 37.88 -7.70 -19.08
C ASN A 825 36.82 -7.95 -20.16
N ASP A 826 37.16 -8.83 -21.10
CA ASP A 826 36.49 -8.94 -22.39
C ASP A 826 35.20 -9.79 -22.36
N ASP A 827 34.87 -10.41 -21.22
CA ASP A 827 33.79 -11.41 -21.08
C ASP A 827 32.40 -10.82 -20.87
N MET A 828 32.23 -9.49 -20.76
CA MET A 828 30.94 -8.89 -20.38
C MET A 828 29.82 -9.13 -21.41
N ALA A 829 30.11 -8.96 -22.70
CA ALA A 829 29.14 -9.25 -23.75
C ALA A 829 28.73 -10.74 -23.73
N ASP A 830 29.66 -11.63 -23.38
CA ASP A 830 29.37 -13.05 -23.23
C ASP A 830 28.60 -13.37 -21.94
N MET A 831 28.85 -12.66 -20.83
CA MET A 831 28.02 -12.74 -19.61
C MET A 831 26.58 -12.31 -19.89
N VAL A 832 26.37 -11.19 -20.60
CA VAL A 832 25.03 -10.74 -21.02
C VAL A 832 24.38 -11.80 -21.91
N LYS A 833 25.12 -12.35 -22.87
CA LYS A 833 24.61 -13.43 -23.74
C LYS A 833 24.26 -14.69 -22.95
N LYS A 834 25.10 -15.12 -22.00
CA LYS A 834 24.84 -16.27 -21.12
C LYS A 834 23.60 -16.00 -20.26
N ALA A 835 23.48 -14.81 -19.66
CA ALA A 835 22.31 -14.42 -18.87
C ALA A 835 21.02 -14.42 -19.71
N VAL A 836 21.02 -13.77 -20.88
CA VAL A 836 19.87 -13.77 -21.80
C VAL A 836 19.53 -15.20 -22.24
N ARG A 837 20.53 -16.06 -22.49
CA ARG A 837 20.33 -17.46 -22.84
C ARG A 837 19.69 -18.28 -21.72
N VAL A 838 19.99 -18.00 -20.45
CA VAL A 838 19.37 -18.72 -19.31
C VAL A 838 17.84 -18.58 -19.34
N PHE A 839 17.33 -17.44 -19.81
CA PHE A 839 15.90 -17.15 -19.79
C PHE A 839 15.20 -17.23 -21.14
N GLY A 840 15.95 -17.20 -22.26
CA GLY A 840 15.38 -17.25 -23.62
C GLY A 840 14.26 -16.23 -23.89
N PRO A 841 14.44 -14.92 -23.60
CA PRO A 841 13.36 -13.94 -23.66
C PRO A 841 12.96 -13.54 -25.08
N GLY A 842 11.68 -13.20 -25.26
CA GLY A 842 11.16 -12.60 -26.49
C GLY A 842 11.48 -11.13 -26.65
N THR A 843 11.65 -10.39 -25.54
CA THR A 843 12.03 -8.97 -25.52
C THR A 843 13.11 -8.70 -24.48
N VAL A 844 14.13 -7.93 -24.87
CA VAL A 844 15.26 -7.55 -23.99
C VAL A 844 15.51 -6.06 -24.06
N SER A 845 15.61 -5.40 -22.92
CA SER A 845 16.16 -4.03 -22.82
C SER A 845 17.48 -4.09 -22.07
N VAL A 846 18.52 -3.52 -22.68
CA VAL A 846 19.86 -3.43 -22.11
C VAL A 846 20.20 -1.96 -21.95
N ALA A 847 20.36 -1.52 -20.70
CA ALA A 847 20.91 -0.22 -20.37
C ALA A 847 22.37 -0.39 -19.92
N THR A 848 23.29 0.24 -20.64
CA THR A 848 24.72 0.22 -20.30
C THR A 848 25.14 1.61 -19.90
N THR A 849 25.74 1.75 -18.72
CA THR A 849 26.26 3.03 -18.24
C THR A 849 27.79 3.10 -18.32
N SER A 850 28.27 4.29 -18.68
CA SER A 850 29.65 4.67 -18.93
C SER A 850 30.25 4.07 -20.21
N ALA A 851 29.46 3.44 -21.09
CA ALA A 851 29.92 2.60 -22.19
C ALA A 851 30.75 3.32 -23.29
N SER A 852 31.77 2.62 -23.82
CA SER A 852 32.35 2.95 -25.13
C SER A 852 31.42 2.49 -26.27
N GLN A 853 31.47 3.15 -27.42
CA GLN A 853 30.70 2.73 -28.61
C GLN A 853 31.00 1.28 -29.01
N ASP A 854 32.25 0.84 -28.85
CA ASP A 854 32.68 -0.52 -29.11
C ASP A 854 31.96 -1.54 -28.20
N MET A 855 31.89 -1.26 -26.89
CA MET A 855 31.20 -2.14 -25.95
C MET A 855 29.70 -2.28 -26.27
N CYS A 856 29.03 -1.19 -26.63
CA CYS A 856 27.63 -1.24 -27.06
C CYS A 856 27.43 -2.05 -28.34
N ALA A 857 28.38 -2.02 -29.26
CA ALA A 857 28.36 -2.85 -30.47
C ALA A 857 28.55 -4.34 -30.14
N ARG A 858 29.43 -4.65 -29.18
CA ARG A 858 29.68 -6.02 -28.71
C ARG A 858 28.47 -6.61 -27.98
N ILE A 859 27.84 -5.86 -27.06
CA ILE A 859 26.57 -6.27 -26.42
C ILE A 859 25.50 -6.54 -27.47
N LYS A 860 25.35 -5.61 -28.42
CA LYS A 860 24.40 -5.77 -29.53
C LYS A 860 24.66 -7.08 -30.30
N GLY A 861 25.91 -7.32 -30.72
CA GLY A 861 26.27 -8.55 -31.42
C GLY A 861 26.02 -9.80 -30.60
N ALA A 862 26.31 -9.76 -29.30
CA ALA A 862 26.13 -10.89 -28.39
C ALA A 862 24.66 -11.25 -28.17
N VAL A 863 23.77 -10.26 -28.06
CA VAL A 863 22.32 -10.45 -27.97
C VAL A 863 21.73 -10.86 -29.33
N GLU A 864 22.21 -10.29 -30.44
CA GLU A 864 21.75 -10.66 -31.79
C GLU A 864 22.17 -12.09 -32.21
N HIS A 865 23.29 -12.60 -31.68
CA HIS A 865 23.70 -14.01 -31.82
C HIS A 865 22.71 -15.00 -31.21
N LEU A 866 21.80 -14.56 -30.34
CA LEU A 866 20.74 -15.39 -29.76
C LEU A 866 19.45 -15.37 -30.60
N GLY A 867 19.47 -14.78 -31.80
CA GLY A 867 18.29 -14.70 -32.69
C GLY A 867 17.40 -13.48 -32.44
N LEU A 868 17.78 -12.59 -31.53
CA LEU A 868 17.12 -11.31 -31.30
C LEU A 868 17.59 -10.26 -32.32
N LYS A 869 16.80 -9.20 -32.51
CA LYS A 869 17.14 -8.06 -33.38
C LYS A 869 17.01 -6.76 -32.62
N CYS A 870 18.05 -5.93 -32.67
CA CYS A 870 18.00 -4.59 -32.09
C CYS A 870 16.96 -3.72 -32.82
N ARG A 871 15.97 -3.21 -32.08
CA ARG A 871 14.87 -2.38 -32.60
C ARG A 871 15.08 -0.90 -32.34
N SER A 872 15.62 -0.56 -31.18
CA SER A 872 15.96 0.80 -30.80
C SER A 872 17.33 0.87 -30.16
N PHE A 873 17.98 1.99 -30.41
CA PHE A 873 19.23 2.40 -29.83
C PHE A 873 19.07 3.88 -29.47
N SER A 874 19.34 4.24 -28.23
CA SER A 874 19.28 5.62 -27.76
C SER A 874 20.38 5.84 -26.75
N MET A 875 20.96 7.03 -26.73
CA MET A 875 22.06 7.38 -25.85
C MET A 875 21.83 8.76 -25.24
N ASP A 876 22.34 8.98 -24.04
CA ASP A 876 22.40 10.30 -23.42
C ASP A 876 23.64 10.41 -22.52
N GLU A 877 24.23 11.60 -22.42
CA GLU A 877 25.46 11.85 -21.65
C GLU A 877 25.16 12.47 -20.29
N PHE A 878 25.72 11.91 -19.23
CA PHE A 878 25.52 12.38 -17.86
C PHE A 878 26.85 12.85 -17.25
N PRO A 879 26.95 14.11 -16.80
CA PRO A 879 28.19 14.67 -16.27
C PRO A 879 28.83 13.85 -15.13
N ALA A 880 28.02 13.18 -14.31
CA ALA A 880 28.46 12.38 -13.17
C ALA A 880 28.44 10.85 -13.39
N ALA A 881 27.97 10.38 -14.56
CA ALA A 881 27.81 8.95 -14.83
C ALA A 881 28.33 8.51 -16.21
N GLY A 882 28.81 9.43 -17.04
CA GLY A 882 29.23 9.16 -18.41
C GLY A 882 28.04 8.88 -19.34
N THR A 883 28.31 8.20 -20.44
CA THR A 883 27.28 7.88 -21.44
C THR A 883 26.41 6.71 -20.99
N VAL A 884 25.08 6.91 -20.99
CA VAL A 884 24.11 5.83 -20.81
C VAL A 884 23.53 5.49 -22.17
N VAL A 885 23.60 4.21 -22.54
CA VAL A 885 23.07 3.68 -23.80
C VAL A 885 21.95 2.70 -23.49
N LEU A 886 20.79 2.87 -24.12
CA LEU A 886 19.66 1.96 -24.07
C LEU A 886 19.50 1.26 -25.43
N GLN A 887 19.54 -0.07 -25.41
CA GLN A 887 19.26 -0.92 -26.56
C GLN A 887 18.06 -1.80 -26.26
N THR A 888 17.06 -1.82 -27.14
CA THR A 888 15.90 -2.72 -27.01
C THR A 888 15.91 -3.72 -28.17
N PHE A 889 15.78 -5.00 -27.85
CA PHE A 889 15.82 -6.11 -28.76
C PHE A 889 14.51 -6.89 -28.71
N THR A 890 14.09 -7.44 -29.84
CA THR A 890 12.97 -8.38 -29.91
C THR A 890 13.30 -9.51 -30.85
N SER A 891 12.67 -10.67 -30.69
CA SER A 891 12.84 -11.80 -31.62
C SER A 891 12.67 -11.38 -33.08
N ARG A 892 13.52 -11.95 -33.95
CA ARG A 892 13.37 -11.77 -35.40
C ARG A 892 12.04 -12.41 -35.80
N ARG A 893 11.07 -11.59 -36.22
CA ARG A 893 9.98 -12.10 -37.07
C ARG A 893 10.65 -12.75 -38.27
N ASN A 894 10.46 -14.06 -38.47
CA ASN A 894 10.73 -14.64 -39.77
C ASN A 894 9.89 -13.86 -40.78
N ARG A 895 10.54 -13.35 -41.82
CA ARG A 895 9.81 -12.93 -43.02
C ARG A 895 9.30 -14.23 -43.61
N ILE A 896 8.06 -14.53 -43.30
CA ILE A 896 7.18 -15.34 -44.11
C ILE A 896 5.90 -14.52 -44.19
#